data_AF-A0A3M1RV86-F1
#
_entry.id   AF-A0A3M1RV86-F1
#
_cell.length_a   1.000
_cell.length_b   1.000
_cell.length_c   1.000
_cell.angle_alpha   90.00
_cell.angle_beta   90.00
_cell.angle_gamma   90.00
#
_symmetry.space_group_name_H-M   'P 1'
#
loop_
_entity.id
_entity.type
_entity.pdbx_description
1 polymer ?
#
loop_
_entity_poly.entity_id
_entity_poly.type
_entity_poly.pdbx_seq_one_letter_code
_entity_poly.pdbx_strand_id
1 'polypeptide(L)'
;MFDELKKIVGEENAAFDENERRRYASDMASIPKIFRNLSTSLPDAVVRPDSTDEVSAILSFARNHKIPVIPRGTASSALGGVLPTKGGIILDMTRMKKILSIDEGNCTAKVEAGIVWENLDKALSRYGLAVKSYPTSAPSSTVAGWISTGGYGVGSLKYGHISEQIQTLTVVMSDGEIKNLTSDDKELFSALIGTEGQFAVITEIVLKLRKIPKDIDTYLFEFSDDDSALKFVKDVSSLKEKPFFVKYENSKAINAARDENAEKMGPSVIVRLEDEDIEKLSSSIKESAQKYNAKEKEKREALHHWDERFYPMRAKKKGPSMLAAEFLIPLSTLSETLNEIGKFFASKKIDALMEVHLISSNTALVMATYLTDERKKDEYLSHLFLIDSVMKIAFKKGGKPYGTGIWNAVYLNKRYSNDEINKLKNLKKEVDSEEILNPGKFFEFRTRFGPVLPLFHSIGMAGGGKLASLGLKLFGSKLEGTPEGEADEGIKRIEKEFDELWTCAKCGFCVMVCPTYEEIGWEGLTARGKINALKEALTGEYTDIPEELVLRAYQCTTCGACREVCQTDIETIEIWEMMRRAFVEKNKGPLPEHENLLKSIKNYDNPLQQPRSGRDRWARMALKEKRIKDKIQDIVKSKSKVLYHVGCIGSFDANVKEVAYNTSFILQSAGVDFGILGKKELCCASTLKRVGDSEFEKVASKTLELYNSIGVETVVTSCSGCYKTFKDDYPLLGEVKFKPVHIVEFLEKLINEGKLEFKKELDMTITYHDPCHLGRHRKIFEPPRRVLNAIPGVKLVEMERNRENSRCCGAGGGFRIAFPDVQARIAVKRVKDAEETGADYIVSGCPFCYAGIQTAISSTGSKLKMMDLTEIVAMALKEEE
;
A
#
# COMPACT_ATOMS: atom_id res chain seq x y z
N MET A 1 -19.93 27.94 8.42
CA MET A 1 -19.70 26.49 8.56
C MET A 1 -18.48 26.01 7.80
N PHE A 2 -18.47 25.94 6.46
CA PHE A 2 -17.28 25.42 5.72
C PHE A 2 -16.01 26.25 5.95
N ASP A 3 -16.09 27.58 5.91
CA ASP A 3 -14.94 28.45 6.21
C ASP A 3 -14.45 28.32 7.65
N GLU A 4 -15.32 27.93 8.57
CA GLU A 4 -14.95 27.71 9.96
C GLU A 4 -14.17 26.42 10.13
N LEU A 5 -14.60 25.33 9.47
CA LEU A 5 -13.81 24.10 9.39
C LEU A 5 -12.43 24.35 8.75
N LYS A 6 -12.37 25.13 7.66
CA LYS A 6 -11.09 25.54 7.04
C LYS A 6 -10.20 26.34 7.98
N LYS A 7 -10.78 27.19 8.84
CA LYS A 7 -10.01 27.93 9.85
C LYS A 7 -9.44 27.03 10.93
N ILE A 8 -10.13 25.93 11.27
CA ILE A 8 -9.67 24.98 12.29
C ILE A 8 -8.49 24.16 11.78
N VAL A 9 -8.60 23.53 10.60
CA VAL A 9 -7.59 22.56 10.11
C VAL A 9 -6.66 23.10 9.00
N GLY A 10 -6.91 24.32 8.51
CA GLY A 10 -6.29 24.84 7.29
C GLY A 10 -7.07 24.47 6.02
N GLU A 11 -6.96 25.31 4.99
CA GLU A 11 -7.72 25.15 3.75
C GLU A 11 -7.36 23.85 3.00
N GLU A 12 -6.09 23.46 3.04
CA GLU A 12 -5.58 22.25 2.38
C GLU A 12 -5.98 20.94 3.07
N ASN A 13 -6.57 21.01 4.28
CA ASN A 13 -6.94 19.86 5.10
C ASN A 13 -8.46 19.68 5.27
N ALA A 14 -9.26 20.44 4.53
CA ALA A 14 -10.71 20.29 4.47
C ALA A 14 -11.16 20.08 3.00
N ALA A 15 -11.80 18.94 2.72
CA ALA A 15 -12.35 18.62 1.40
C ALA A 15 -13.87 18.64 1.40
N PHE A 16 -14.42 19.31 0.38
CA PHE A 16 -15.86 19.47 0.13
C PHE A 16 -16.27 18.98 -1.27
N ASP A 17 -15.30 18.70 -2.15
CA ASP A 17 -15.60 18.18 -3.48
C ASP A 17 -16.18 16.76 -3.38
N GLU A 18 -17.08 16.45 -4.29
CA GLU A 18 -17.81 15.18 -4.24
C GLU A 18 -16.90 13.96 -4.48
N ASN A 19 -15.91 14.10 -5.37
CA ASN A 19 -15.06 12.98 -5.77
C ASN A 19 -14.18 12.51 -4.60
N GLU A 20 -13.57 13.43 -3.86
CA GLU A 20 -12.77 13.11 -2.69
C GLU A 20 -13.65 12.58 -1.57
N ARG A 21 -14.79 13.22 -1.27
CA ARG A 21 -15.75 12.74 -0.24
C ARG A 21 -16.23 11.31 -0.51
N ARG A 22 -16.40 10.90 -1.77
CA ARG A 22 -16.73 9.52 -2.15
C ARG A 22 -15.66 8.51 -1.75
N ARG A 23 -14.38 8.86 -1.79
CA ARG A 23 -13.27 7.99 -1.34
C ARG A 23 -13.37 7.69 0.15
N TYR A 24 -13.77 8.69 0.93
CA TYR A 24 -13.98 8.58 2.38
C TYR A 24 -15.30 7.92 2.78
N ALA A 25 -16.25 7.79 1.85
CA ALA A 25 -17.51 7.05 2.03
C ALA A 25 -17.39 5.54 1.71
N SER A 26 -16.18 4.98 1.79
CA SER A 26 -15.91 3.57 1.50
C SER A 26 -14.93 2.95 2.50
N ASP A 27 -15.08 1.64 2.70
CA ASP A 27 -14.19 0.79 3.48
C ASP A 27 -13.78 -0.45 2.64
N MET A 28 -13.32 -1.52 3.28
CA MET A 28 -12.91 -2.73 2.55
C MET A 28 -14.07 -3.47 1.87
N ALA A 29 -15.31 -3.28 2.31
CA ALA A 29 -16.45 -4.02 1.79
C ALA A 29 -16.78 -3.60 0.35
N SER A 30 -17.15 -4.58 -0.46
CA SER A 30 -17.78 -4.36 -1.76
C SER A 30 -19.29 -4.34 -1.58
N ILE A 31 -19.86 -3.17 -1.31
CA ILE A 31 -21.31 -3.01 -1.12
C ILE A 31 -21.93 -2.71 -2.48
N PRO A 32 -22.94 -3.47 -2.96
CA PRO A 32 -23.59 -3.16 -4.22
C PRO A 32 -24.27 -1.78 -4.17
N LYS A 33 -24.29 -1.06 -5.30
CA LYS A 33 -24.79 0.33 -5.40
C LYS A 33 -26.16 0.53 -4.76
N ILE A 34 -27.12 -0.37 -5.01
CA ILE A 34 -28.47 -0.32 -4.43
C ILE A 34 -28.44 -0.34 -2.89
N PHE A 35 -27.59 -1.19 -2.31
CA PHE A 35 -27.43 -1.26 -0.86
C PHE A 35 -26.76 -0.01 -0.34
N ARG A 36 -25.66 0.44 -0.98
CA ARG A 36 -24.93 1.64 -0.58
C ARG A 36 -25.85 2.87 -0.51
N ASN A 37 -26.72 3.06 -1.51
CA ASN A 37 -27.67 4.17 -1.55
C ASN A 37 -28.74 4.10 -0.45
N LEU A 38 -29.08 2.89 0.01
CA LEU A 38 -30.03 2.67 1.10
C LEU A 38 -29.36 2.67 2.49
N SER A 39 -28.07 2.34 2.56
CA SER A 39 -27.37 2.04 3.82
C SER A 39 -26.41 3.13 4.28
N THR A 40 -25.91 3.94 3.36
CA THR A 40 -24.88 4.94 3.61
C THR A 40 -25.23 6.27 2.96
N SER A 41 -24.45 7.27 3.28
CA SER A 41 -24.61 8.65 2.93
C SER A 41 -23.27 9.21 2.51
N LEU A 42 -23.24 10.05 1.48
CA LEU A 42 -22.05 10.86 1.24
C LEU A 42 -21.85 11.80 2.44
N PRO A 43 -20.62 11.91 3.00
CA PRO A 43 -20.36 12.89 4.06
C PRO A 43 -20.45 14.30 3.47
N ASP A 44 -20.72 15.29 4.30
CA ASP A 44 -20.79 16.71 3.90
C ASP A 44 -19.40 17.35 3.81
N ALA A 45 -18.46 16.87 4.64
CA ALA A 45 -17.06 17.29 4.61
C ALA A 45 -16.12 16.16 5.07
N VAL A 46 -14.86 16.24 4.63
CA VAL A 46 -13.75 15.46 5.19
C VAL A 46 -12.74 16.45 5.75
N VAL A 47 -12.34 16.28 7.01
CA VAL A 47 -11.34 17.12 7.67
C VAL A 47 -10.21 16.25 8.24
N ARG A 48 -8.98 16.74 8.16
CA ARG A 48 -7.78 16.00 8.59
C ARG A 48 -7.03 16.79 9.67
N PRO A 49 -7.34 16.59 10.96
CA PRO A 49 -6.65 17.29 12.04
C PRO A 49 -5.20 16.79 12.20
N ASP A 50 -4.31 17.63 12.72
CA ASP A 50 -2.94 17.26 13.09
C ASP A 50 -2.62 17.33 14.59
N SER A 51 -3.60 17.74 15.40
CA SER A 51 -3.44 17.90 16.85
C SER A 51 -4.73 17.57 17.61
N THR A 52 -4.57 17.30 18.90
CA THR A 52 -5.70 17.07 19.82
C THR A 52 -6.59 18.32 19.92
N ASP A 53 -6.02 19.53 19.84
CA ASP A 53 -6.75 20.79 19.91
C ASP A 53 -7.63 21.03 18.67
N GLU A 54 -7.15 20.68 17.47
CA GLU A 54 -7.97 20.74 16.26
C GLU A 54 -9.16 19.76 16.35
N VAL A 55 -8.93 18.54 16.88
CA VAL A 55 -10.02 17.57 17.12
C VAL A 55 -11.04 18.14 18.10
N SER A 56 -10.59 18.76 19.20
CA SER A 56 -11.43 19.46 20.16
C SER A 56 -12.29 20.52 19.49
N ALA A 57 -11.69 21.43 18.73
CA ALA A 57 -12.39 22.49 18.02
C ALA A 57 -13.42 21.94 17.01
N ILE A 58 -13.10 20.86 16.29
CA ILE A 58 -14.03 20.21 15.35
C ILE A 58 -15.23 19.62 16.09
N LEU A 59 -15.03 18.93 17.22
CA LEU A 59 -16.13 18.34 17.98
C LEU A 59 -17.01 19.40 18.62
N SER A 60 -16.43 20.47 19.18
CA SER A 60 -17.22 21.62 19.67
C SER A 60 -18.04 22.27 18.55
N PHE A 61 -17.43 22.50 17.38
CA PHE A 61 -18.12 23.00 16.19
C PHE A 61 -19.27 22.09 15.77
N ALA A 62 -19.04 20.77 15.72
CA ALA A 62 -20.02 19.79 15.31
C ALA A 62 -21.17 19.69 16.32
N ARG A 63 -20.90 19.73 17.63
CA ARG A 63 -21.92 19.74 18.68
C ARG A 63 -22.83 20.97 18.57
N ASN A 64 -22.23 22.15 18.40
CA ASN A 64 -22.98 23.42 18.28
C ASN A 64 -23.94 23.41 17.08
N HIS A 65 -23.58 22.70 16.01
CA HIS A 65 -24.39 22.57 14.80
C HIS A 65 -25.15 21.24 14.69
N LYS A 66 -25.05 20.36 15.69
CA LYS A 66 -25.62 18.99 15.69
C LYS A 66 -25.24 18.16 14.46
N ILE A 67 -23.99 18.27 14.04
CA ILE A 67 -23.45 17.59 12.86
C ILE A 67 -22.82 16.26 13.29
N PRO A 68 -23.20 15.11 12.67
CA PRO A 68 -22.52 13.85 12.91
C PRO A 68 -21.02 13.91 12.59
N VAL A 69 -20.19 13.29 13.43
CA VAL A 69 -18.74 13.14 13.23
C VAL A 69 -18.38 11.66 13.24
N ILE A 70 -17.64 11.23 12.23
CA ILE A 70 -17.22 9.84 12.04
C ILE A 70 -15.69 9.78 12.09
N PRO A 71 -15.09 9.32 13.20
CA PRO A 71 -13.66 9.10 13.29
C PRO A 71 -13.23 8.02 12.31
N ARG A 72 -12.15 8.27 11.57
CA ARG A 72 -11.65 7.38 10.54
C ARG A 72 -10.13 7.31 10.59
N GLY A 73 -9.60 6.08 10.61
CA GLY A 73 -8.20 5.80 10.30
C GLY A 73 -8.00 5.57 8.80
N THR A 74 -7.36 4.47 8.42
CA THR A 74 -7.15 4.10 7.00
C THR A 74 -8.29 3.29 6.38
N ALA A 75 -9.39 3.04 7.11
CA ALA A 75 -10.55 2.26 6.67
C ALA A 75 -10.22 0.81 6.24
N SER A 76 -9.33 0.13 6.97
CA SER A 76 -8.91 -1.26 6.73
C SER A 76 -9.83 -2.32 7.37
N SER A 77 -11.10 -1.97 7.63
CA SER A 77 -12.13 -2.90 8.14
C SER A 77 -13.25 -3.00 7.11
N ALA A 78 -13.97 -4.13 7.08
CA ALA A 78 -15.10 -4.36 6.18
C ALA A 78 -16.46 -4.30 6.91
N LEU A 79 -16.48 -3.87 8.17
CA LEU A 79 -17.69 -3.90 9.02
C LEU A 79 -18.59 -2.66 8.90
N GLY A 80 -18.20 -1.64 8.14
CA GLY A 80 -18.97 -0.42 7.98
C GLY A 80 -18.82 0.61 9.10
N GLY A 81 -17.93 0.36 10.08
CA GLY A 81 -17.73 1.23 11.25
C GLY A 81 -17.40 2.69 10.91
N VAL A 82 -16.75 2.93 9.77
CA VAL A 82 -16.34 4.26 9.28
C VAL A 82 -17.27 4.84 8.20
N LEU A 83 -18.31 4.12 7.78
CA LEU A 83 -19.17 4.57 6.68
C LEU A 83 -20.21 5.58 7.17
N PRO A 84 -20.30 6.80 6.62
CA PRO A 84 -21.30 7.76 7.09
C PRO A 84 -22.71 7.24 6.78
N THR A 85 -23.58 7.11 7.79
CA THR A 85 -24.98 6.68 7.63
C THR A 85 -25.96 7.85 7.60
N LYS A 86 -25.57 8.96 8.25
CA LYS A 86 -26.34 10.21 8.36
C LYS A 86 -25.68 11.42 7.66
N GLY A 87 -24.63 11.22 6.87
CA GLY A 87 -23.81 12.30 6.32
C GLY A 87 -22.80 12.81 7.36
N GLY A 88 -22.62 14.12 7.46
CA GLY A 88 -21.77 14.76 8.46
C GLY A 88 -20.30 14.85 8.07
N ILE A 89 -19.44 14.94 9.09
CA ILE A 89 -18.00 15.16 8.94
C ILE A 89 -17.28 13.82 9.10
N ILE A 90 -16.47 13.44 8.11
CA ILE A 90 -15.44 12.44 8.32
C ILE A 90 -14.22 13.12 8.96
N LEU A 91 -13.81 12.60 10.11
CA LEU A 91 -12.63 13.04 10.84
C LEU A 91 -11.49 12.06 10.55
N ASP A 92 -10.64 12.40 9.58
CA ASP A 92 -9.53 11.56 9.13
C ASP A 92 -8.27 11.79 10.00
N MET A 93 -8.01 10.82 10.86
CA MET A 93 -6.97 10.88 11.89
C MET A 93 -5.56 10.59 11.35
N THR A 94 -5.39 10.31 10.05
CA THR A 94 -4.13 9.81 9.48
C THR A 94 -2.97 10.83 9.48
N ARG A 95 -3.23 12.13 9.73
CA ARG A 95 -2.20 13.15 9.94
C ARG A 95 -1.59 13.10 11.34
N MET A 96 -2.33 12.63 12.35
CA MET A 96 -1.87 12.45 13.73
C MET A 96 -1.09 11.13 13.88
N LYS A 97 0.16 11.08 13.40
CA LYS A 97 0.96 9.86 13.25
C LYS A 97 2.33 9.87 13.93
N LYS A 98 2.59 10.81 14.84
CA LYS A 98 3.89 10.97 15.51
C LYS A 98 4.04 9.99 16.68
N ILE A 99 5.28 9.60 16.93
CA ILE A 99 5.71 9.05 18.23
C ILE A 99 6.11 10.26 19.08
N LEU A 100 5.41 10.48 20.19
CA LEU A 100 5.59 11.64 21.06
C LEU A 100 6.72 11.41 22.07
N SER A 101 6.83 10.19 22.61
CA SER A 101 7.94 9.79 23.48
C SER A 101 8.11 8.27 23.52
N ILE A 102 9.34 7.82 23.79
CA ILE A 102 9.69 6.42 24.08
C ILE A 102 10.42 6.41 25.41
N ASP A 103 10.00 5.56 26.34
CA ASP A 103 10.64 5.32 27.63
C ASP A 103 11.15 3.88 27.67
N GLU A 104 12.46 3.71 27.42
CA GLU A 104 13.12 2.41 27.42
C GLU A 104 13.16 1.76 28.81
N GLY A 105 13.25 2.57 29.87
CA GLY A 105 13.32 2.08 31.24
C GLY A 105 12.01 1.44 31.69
N ASN A 106 10.88 2.08 31.34
CA ASN A 106 9.56 1.58 31.67
C ASN A 106 8.93 0.70 30.57
N CYS A 107 9.61 0.54 29.43
CA CYS A 107 9.09 -0.12 28.23
C CYS A 107 7.73 0.47 27.82
N THR A 108 7.65 1.79 27.60
CA THR A 108 6.42 2.45 27.14
C THR A 108 6.67 3.38 25.97
N ALA A 109 5.64 3.64 25.17
CA ALA A 109 5.67 4.70 24.18
C ALA A 109 4.35 5.48 24.17
N LYS A 110 4.46 6.81 24.06
CA LYS A 110 3.32 7.69 23.82
C LYS A 110 3.25 8.01 22.33
N VAL A 111 2.09 7.76 21.71
CA VAL A 111 1.91 7.89 20.26
C VAL A 111 0.60 8.58 19.92
N GLU A 112 0.56 9.27 18.78
CA GLU A 112 -0.67 9.81 18.21
C GLU A 112 -1.54 8.69 17.59
N ALA A 113 -2.86 8.89 17.61
CA ALA A 113 -3.88 7.89 17.28
C ALA A 113 -3.81 7.30 15.87
N GLY A 114 -3.38 8.11 14.91
CA GLY A 114 -3.30 7.78 13.49
C GLY A 114 -1.99 7.11 13.07
N ILE A 115 -1.05 6.85 13.99
CA ILE A 115 0.16 6.10 13.64
C ILE A 115 -0.22 4.67 13.23
N VAL A 116 0.42 4.16 12.18
CA VAL A 116 0.23 2.79 11.69
C VAL A 116 1.07 1.82 12.51
N TRP A 117 0.49 0.67 12.88
CA TRP A 117 1.14 -0.32 13.75
C TRP A 117 2.51 -0.75 13.27
N GLU A 118 2.66 -1.07 11.98
CA GLU A 118 3.95 -1.50 11.43
C GLU A 118 5.01 -0.38 11.50
N ASN A 119 4.61 0.88 11.28
CA ASN A 119 5.52 2.02 11.37
C ASN A 119 5.97 2.25 12.82
N LEU A 120 5.05 2.07 13.79
CA LEU A 120 5.39 2.14 15.20
C LEU A 120 6.39 1.03 15.58
N ASP A 121 6.10 -0.22 15.23
CA ASP A 121 6.97 -1.35 15.60
C ASP A 121 8.37 -1.24 14.96
N LYS A 122 8.45 -0.82 13.69
CA LYS A 122 9.74 -0.52 13.02
C LYS A 122 10.53 0.56 13.75
N ALA A 123 9.89 1.65 14.17
CA ALA A 123 10.56 2.72 14.91
C ALA A 123 11.04 2.27 16.31
N LEU A 124 10.24 1.47 17.02
CA LEU A 124 10.60 0.91 18.33
C LEU A 124 11.78 -0.06 18.26
N SER A 125 11.93 -0.79 17.16
CA SER A 125 13.02 -1.77 16.99
C SER A 125 14.41 -1.15 17.11
N ARG A 126 14.57 0.14 16.77
CA ARG A 126 15.81 0.91 16.92
C ARG A 126 16.26 1.05 18.39
N TYR A 127 15.32 0.89 19.32
CA TYR A 127 15.52 0.94 20.77
C TYR A 127 15.50 -0.46 21.43
N GLY A 128 15.53 -1.53 20.63
CA GLY A 128 15.41 -2.90 21.15
C GLY A 128 14.03 -3.23 21.73
N LEU A 129 13.00 -2.44 21.38
CA LEU A 129 11.63 -2.58 21.85
C LEU A 129 10.70 -3.03 20.72
N ALA A 130 9.60 -3.65 21.09
CA ALA A 130 8.51 -4.02 20.19
C ALA A 130 7.15 -3.83 20.88
N VAL A 131 6.09 -3.74 20.10
CA VAL A 131 4.73 -3.80 20.66
C VAL A 131 4.41 -5.22 21.15
N LYS A 132 3.50 -5.32 22.12
CA LYS A 132 3.08 -6.62 22.68
C LYS A 132 2.08 -7.35 21.77
N SER A 133 1.10 -6.65 21.22
CA SER A 133 0.20 -7.19 20.20
C SER A 133 -0.12 -6.20 19.10
N TYR A 134 -0.51 -6.73 17.93
CA TYR A 134 -0.87 -5.95 16.74
C TYR A 134 -1.80 -6.76 15.80
N PRO A 135 -2.59 -6.11 14.93
CA PRO A 135 -3.47 -6.81 13.99
C PRO A 135 -2.73 -7.40 12.78
N THR A 136 -3.33 -8.36 12.09
CA THR A 136 -2.87 -8.83 10.76
C THR A 136 -2.98 -7.75 9.68
N SER A 137 -3.71 -6.67 9.94
CA SER A 137 -3.75 -5.46 9.11
C SER A 137 -2.71 -4.39 9.52
N ALA A 138 -1.70 -4.74 10.33
CA ALA A 138 -0.69 -3.81 10.84
C ALA A 138 0.00 -2.91 9.78
N PRO A 139 0.21 -3.34 8.52
CA PRO A 139 0.80 -2.46 7.50
C PRO A 139 -0.08 -1.27 7.05
N SER A 140 -1.36 -1.24 7.45
CA SER A 140 -2.29 -0.17 7.07
C SER A 140 -3.12 0.34 8.25
N SER A 141 -3.51 -0.52 9.19
CA SER A 141 -4.35 -0.13 10.33
C SER A 141 -3.65 0.84 11.27
N THR A 142 -4.41 1.84 11.76
CA THR A 142 -3.93 2.79 12.76
C THR A 142 -4.07 2.23 14.17
N VAL A 143 -3.25 2.71 15.10
CA VAL A 143 -3.26 2.30 16.51
C VAL A 143 -4.66 2.47 17.12
N ALA A 144 -5.22 3.67 17.06
CA ALA A 144 -6.56 3.93 17.58
C ALA A 144 -7.66 3.18 16.81
N GLY A 145 -7.49 2.99 15.50
CA GLY A 145 -8.47 2.28 14.67
C GLY A 145 -8.67 0.83 15.10
N TRP A 146 -7.57 0.11 15.38
CA TRP A 146 -7.68 -1.27 15.85
C TRP A 146 -8.16 -1.39 17.30
N ILE A 147 -7.71 -0.50 18.20
CA ILE A 147 -8.23 -0.40 19.58
C ILE A 147 -9.75 -0.21 19.55
N SER A 148 -10.24 0.64 18.65
CA SER A 148 -11.67 0.95 18.53
C SER A 148 -12.50 -0.20 17.96
N THR A 149 -11.91 -1.24 17.34
CA THR A 149 -12.68 -2.26 16.59
C THR A 149 -12.73 -3.64 17.25
N GLY A 150 -11.72 -4.04 18.04
CA GLY A 150 -11.81 -5.34 18.72
C GLY A 150 -10.58 -5.82 19.49
N GLY A 151 -9.38 -5.32 19.20
CA GLY A 151 -8.22 -5.48 20.10
C GLY A 151 -7.60 -6.87 20.26
N TYR A 152 -7.96 -7.86 19.41
CA TYR A 152 -7.32 -9.17 19.36
C TYR A 152 -6.53 -9.38 18.06
N GLY A 153 -5.35 -10.01 18.15
CA GLY A 153 -4.45 -10.17 17.01
C GLY A 153 -3.19 -10.97 17.34
N VAL A 154 -2.12 -10.69 16.60
CA VAL A 154 -0.81 -11.30 16.81
C VAL A 154 -0.28 -10.89 18.19
N GLY A 155 0.26 -11.84 18.96
CA GLY A 155 0.73 -11.60 20.33
C GLY A 155 -0.35 -11.69 21.41
N SER A 156 -1.65 -11.66 21.07
CA SER A 156 -2.72 -11.71 22.07
C SER A 156 -2.73 -12.99 22.92
N LEU A 157 -2.33 -14.13 22.35
CA LEU A 157 -2.22 -15.38 23.10
C LEU A 157 -1.26 -15.28 24.30
N LYS A 158 -0.16 -14.53 24.13
CA LYS A 158 0.89 -14.37 25.14
C LYS A 158 0.65 -13.15 26.04
N TYR A 159 0.17 -12.05 25.47
CA TYR A 159 0.11 -10.75 26.16
C TYR A 159 -1.31 -10.26 26.45
N GLY A 160 -2.33 -11.07 26.20
CA GLY A 160 -3.72 -10.74 26.47
C GLY A 160 -4.33 -9.73 25.48
N HIS A 161 -5.47 -9.18 25.88
CA HIS A 161 -6.21 -8.22 25.06
C HIS A 161 -5.52 -6.83 25.10
N ILE A 162 -5.67 -6.03 24.03
CA ILE A 162 -5.01 -4.72 23.93
C ILE A 162 -5.34 -3.78 25.12
N SER A 163 -6.50 -3.93 25.75
CA SER A 163 -6.91 -3.13 26.91
C SER A 163 -5.96 -3.24 28.09
N GLU A 164 -5.27 -4.38 28.26
CA GLU A 164 -4.31 -4.60 29.36
C GLU A 164 -2.95 -3.92 29.10
N GLN A 165 -2.73 -3.56 27.84
CA GLN A 165 -1.48 -3.00 27.33
C GLN A 165 -1.54 -1.48 27.18
N ILE A 166 -2.73 -0.89 27.28
CA ILE A 166 -2.92 0.56 27.29
C ILE A 166 -2.73 1.06 28.72
N GLN A 167 -1.90 2.09 28.88
CA GLN A 167 -1.67 2.74 30.16
C GLN A 167 -2.52 4.01 30.30
N THR A 168 -2.65 4.77 29.21
CA THR A 168 -3.47 5.99 29.17
C THR A 168 -4.02 6.19 27.75
N LEU A 169 -5.26 6.66 27.66
CA LEU A 169 -5.88 7.19 26.44
C LEU A 169 -6.14 8.68 26.61
N THR A 170 -5.58 9.51 25.74
CA THR A 170 -6.03 10.89 25.59
C THR A 170 -7.17 10.91 24.59
N VAL A 171 -8.31 11.44 25.00
CA VAL A 171 -9.53 11.45 24.21
C VAL A 171 -10.17 12.83 24.19
N VAL A 172 -10.94 13.09 23.14
CA VAL A 172 -11.77 14.28 22.99
C VAL A 172 -13.23 13.87 23.00
N MET A 173 -13.98 14.41 23.95
CA MET A 173 -15.40 14.15 24.16
C MET A 173 -16.26 14.87 23.10
N SER A 174 -17.55 14.54 23.03
CA SER A 174 -18.48 15.11 22.04
C SER A 174 -18.59 16.64 22.09
N ASP A 175 -18.20 17.25 23.20
CA ASP A 175 -18.22 18.69 23.43
C ASP A 175 -16.90 19.41 23.21
N GLY A 176 -15.85 18.65 22.89
CA GLY A 176 -14.49 19.12 22.74
C GLY A 176 -13.66 19.02 24.03
N GLU A 177 -14.21 18.58 25.15
CA GLU A 177 -13.43 18.38 26.38
C GLU A 177 -12.34 17.33 26.16
N ILE A 178 -11.09 17.64 26.54
CA ILE A 178 -9.96 16.72 26.44
C ILE A 178 -9.78 16.00 27.79
N LYS A 179 -9.77 14.66 27.77
CA LYS A 179 -9.57 13.82 28.96
C LYS A 179 -8.41 12.85 28.78
N ASN A 180 -7.72 12.56 29.89
CA ASN A 180 -6.79 11.46 29.99
C ASN A 180 -7.45 10.36 30.82
N LEU A 181 -7.63 9.19 30.22
CA LEU A 181 -8.34 8.07 30.83
C LEU A 181 -7.38 6.90 31.04
N THR A 182 -7.54 6.21 32.16
CA THR A 182 -6.80 5.01 32.53
C THR A 182 -7.78 3.85 32.79
N SER A 183 -7.26 2.67 33.12
CA SER A 183 -8.10 1.54 33.52
C SER A 183 -8.95 1.80 34.78
N ASP A 184 -8.62 2.84 35.56
CA ASP A 184 -9.39 3.22 36.75
C ASP A 184 -10.71 3.92 36.38
N ASP A 185 -10.78 4.54 35.20
CA ASP A 185 -11.98 5.13 34.60
C ASP A 185 -12.87 4.07 33.95
N LYS A 186 -13.12 2.98 34.69
CA LYS A 186 -13.56 1.66 34.19
C LYS A 186 -14.64 1.71 33.10
N GLU A 187 -15.72 2.46 33.31
CA GLU A 187 -16.86 2.48 32.40
C GLU A 187 -16.52 3.13 31.06
N LEU A 188 -16.01 4.37 31.08
CA LEU A 188 -15.67 5.10 29.86
C LEU A 188 -14.46 4.48 29.16
N PHE A 189 -13.41 4.11 29.90
CA PHE A 189 -12.23 3.47 29.33
C PHE A 189 -12.58 2.17 28.58
N SER A 190 -13.38 1.29 29.19
CA SER A 190 -13.82 0.06 28.55
C SER A 190 -14.71 0.33 27.34
N ALA A 191 -15.56 1.36 27.42
CA ALA A 191 -16.44 1.75 26.32
C ALA A 191 -15.69 2.31 25.11
N LEU A 192 -14.41 2.69 25.21
CA LEU A 192 -13.63 3.16 24.05
C LEU A 192 -13.04 2.03 23.21
N ILE A 193 -13.06 0.79 23.72
CA ILE A 193 -12.40 -0.36 23.10
C ILE A 193 -13.45 -1.25 22.45
N GLY A 194 -13.33 -1.47 21.14
CA GLY A 194 -14.27 -2.31 20.38
C GLY A 194 -15.68 -1.74 20.21
N THR A 195 -15.85 -0.42 20.34
CA THR A 195 -17.14 0.29 20.11
C THR A 195 -17.09 1.28 18.97
N GLU A 196 -15.96 1.43 18.28
CA GLU A 196 -15.85 2.11 16.99
C GLU A 196 -16.13 3.63 17.07
N GLY A 197 -15.62 4.30 18.12
CA GLY A 197 -15.68 5.76 18.23
C GLY A 197 -17.05 6.32 18.64
N GLN A 198 -17.85 5.52 19.37
CA GLN A 198 -19.19 5.93 19.83
C GLN A 198 -19.17 6.89 21.02
N PHE A 199 -18.10 6.95 21.80
CA PHE A 199 -18.11 7.65 23.10
C PHE A 199 -17.16 8.85 23.16
N ALA A 200 -16.02 8.76 22.49
CA ALA A 200 -15.05 9.84 22.34
C ALA A 200 -14.14 9.56 21.14
N VAL A 201 -13.35 10.55 20.74
CA VAL A 201 -12.30 10.40 19.73
C VAL A 201 -10.96 10.22 20.44
N ILE A 202 -10.29 9.09 20.23
CA ILE A 202 -8.93 8.85 20.75
C ILE A 202 -7.93 9.65 19.92
N THR A 203 -7.07 10.44 20.57
CA THR A 203 -6.03 11.25 19.90
C THR A 203 -4.62 10.82 20.25
N GLU A 204 -4.38 10.31 21.46
CA GLU A 204 -3.07 9.84 21.90
C GLU A 204 -3.19 8.59 22.78
N ILE A 205 -2.19 7.71 22.74
CA ILE A 205 -2.15 6.45 23.47
C ILE A 205 -0.78 6.28 24.11
N VAL A 206 -0.75 5.94 25.40
CA VAL A 206 0.45 5.41 26.07
C VAL A 206 0.35 3.89 26.10
N LEU A 207 1.23 3.21 25.36
CA LEU A 207 1.27 1.76 25.21
C LEU A 207 2.41 1.14 26.04
N LYS A 208 2.12 0.03 26.70
CA LYS A 208 3.11 -0.88 27.26
C LYS A 208 3.76 -1.69 26.14
N LEU A 209 5.07 -1.73 26.14
CA LEU A 209 5.92 -2.41 25.17
C LEU A 209 6.57 -3.64 25.79
N ARG A 210 7.37 -4.33 24.97
CA ARG A 210 8.24 -5.42 25.40
C ARG A 210 9.63 -5.21 24.81
N LYS A 211 10.62 -5.85 25.41
CA LYS A 211 11.93 -6.02 24.77
C LYS A 211 11.82 -7.02 23.62
N ILE A 212 12.61 -6.80 22.56
CA ILE A 212 12.77 -7.80 21.51
C ILE A 212 13.55 -8.98 22.11
N PRO A 213 12.99 -10.21 22.13
CA PRO A 213 13.67 -11.37 22.68
C PRO A 213 14.84 -11.79 21.80
N LYS A 214 15.84 -12.44 22.42
CA LYS A 214 17.01 -12.96 21.71
C LYS A 214 16.66 -14.21 20.90
N ASP A 215 15.82 -15.08 21.47
CA ASP A 215 15.49 -16.36 20.87
C ASP A 215 14.12 -16.33 20.23
N ILE A 216 14.13 -16.58 18.92
CA ILE A 216 12.99 -16.45 18.04
C ILE A 216 12.99 -17.63 17.09
N ASP A 217 11.89 -18.38 17.08
CA ASP A 217 11.72 -19.51 16.15
C ASP A 217 10.31 -19.55 15.58
N THR A 218 10.18 -20.13 14.40
CA THR A 218 8.94 -20.26 13.65
C THR A 218 8.87 -21.65 13.07
N TYR A 219 7.77 -22.33 13.35
CA TYR A 219 7.44 -23.65 12.84
C TYR A 219 6.18 -23.59 11.98
N LEU A 220 6.16 -24.41 10.95
CA LEU A 220 4.97 -24.68 10.14
C LEU A 220 4.78 -26.19 10.12
N PHE A 221 3.64 -26.64 10.65
CA PHE A 221 3.28 -28.05 10.68
C PHE A 221 2.13 -28.32 9.72
N GLU A 222 2.32 -29.29 8.82
CA GLU A 222 1.33 -29.79 7.88
C GLU A 222 0.70 -31.08 8.43
N PHE A 223 -0.62 -31.22 8.33
CA PHE A 223 -1.40 -32.35 8.84
C PHE A 223 -2.14 -33.07 7.71
N SER A 224 -2.54 -34.33 7.96
CA SER A 224 -3.36 -35.12 7.03
C SER A 224 -4.81 -34.66 6.96
N ASP A 225 -5.34 -34.09 8.05
CA ASP A 225 -6.74 -33.76 8.23
C ASP A 225 -6.93 -32.62 9.24
N ASP A 226 -8.08 -31.95 9.14
CA ASP A 226 -8.41 -30.78 9.95
C ASP A 226 -8.57 -31.14 11.44
N ASP A 227 -9.06 -32.33 11.77
CA ASP A 227 -9.29 -32.75 13.17
C ASP A 227 -7.96 -32.93 13.93
N SER A 228 -6.95 -33.52 13.30
CA SER A 228 -5.60 -33.68 13.85
C SER A 228 -4.95 -32.31 14.10
N ALA A 229 -5.04 -31.39 13.14
CA ALA A 229 -4.53 -30.03 13.27
C ALA A 229 -5.25 -29.25 14.40
N LEU A 230 -6.56 -29.37 14.53
CA LEU A 230 -7.33 -28.68 15.57
C LEU A 230 -7.10 -29.28 16.97
N LYS A 231 -6.82 -30.59 17.08
CA LYS A 231 -6.38 -31.21 18.34
C LYS A 231 -5.00 -30.70 18.74
N PHE A 232 -4.07 -30.56 17.80
CA PHE A 232 -2.78 -29.91 18.05
C PHE A 232 -2.96 -28.47 18.56
N VAL A 233 -3.82 -27.66 17.94
CA VAL A 233 -4.13 -26.29 18.42
C VAL A 233 -4.64 -26.31 19.88
N LYS A 234 -5.47 -27.28 20.26
CA LYS A 234 -5.96 -27.44 21.64
C LYS A 234 -4.84 -27.83 22.62
N ASP A 235 -3.97 -28.76 22.24
CA ASP A 235 -2.80 -29.14 23.05
C ASP A 235 -1.88 -27.93 23.27
N VAL A 236 -1.56 -27.18 22.21
CA VAL A 236 -0.74 -25.95 22.28
C VAL A 236 -1.41 -24.89 23.16
N SER A 237 -2.73 -24.73 23.06
CA SER A 237 -3.47 -23.78 23.91
C SER A 237 -3.42 -24.12 25.41
N SER A 238 -3.15 -25.37 25.74
CA SER A 238 -3.10 -25.89 27.12
C SER A 238 -1.70 -25.82 27.74
N LEU A 239 -0.67 -25.49 26.95
CA LEU A 239 0.70 -25.32 27.45
C LEU A 239 0.77 -24.19 28.48
N LYS A 240 1.61 -24.36 29.50
CA LYS A 240 1.80 -23.35 30.54
C LYS A 240 2.36 -22.06 29.95
N GLU A 241 3.47 -22.18 29.22
CA GLU A 241 4.07 -21.07 28.48
C GLU A 241 3.40 -20.93 27.12
N LYS A 242 3.09 -19.70 26.74
CA LYS A 242 2.31 -19.40 25.54
C LYS A 242 3.21 -19.03 24.36
N PRO A 243 3.02 -19.64 23.18
CA PRO A 243 3.59 -19.13 21.95
C PRO A 243 3.17 -17.68 21.69
N PHE A 244 4.00 -16.93 20.96
CA PHE A 244 3.66 -15.58 20.55
C PHE A 244 2.51 -15.56 19.54
N PHE A 245 2.46 -16.55 18.66
CA PHE A 245 1.41 -16.69 17.65
C PHE A 245 1.12 -18.15 17.33
N VAL A 246 -0.16 -18.48 17.15
CA VAL A 246 -0.64 -19.75 16.62
C VAL A 246 -1.77 -19.46 15.66
N LYS A 247 -1.62 -19.87 14.40
CA LYS A 247 -2.68 -19.76 13.39
C LYS A 247 -2.86 -21.10 12.68
N TYR A 248 -4.09 -21.57 12.65
CA TYR A 248 -4.50 -22.71 11.86
C TYR A 248 -5.16 -22.24 10.55
N GLU A 249 -4.87 -22.95 9.48
CA GLU A 249 -5.50 -22.79 8.16
C GLU A 249 -5.94 -24.17 7.67
N ASN A 250 -7.18 -24.27 7.20
CA ASN A 250 -7.58 -25.47 6.48
C ASN A 250 -6.88 -25.55 5.11
N SER A 251 -6.86 -26.74 4.50
CA SER A 251 -6.20 -26.96 3.21
C SER A 251 -6.69 -26.00 2.12
N LYS A 252 -7.96 -25.60 2.14
CA LYS A 252 -8.51 -24.63 1.18
C LYS A 252 -7.92 -23.24 1.36
N ALA A 253 -7.88 -22.72 2.60
CA ALA A 253 -7.34 -21.39 2.91
C ALA A 253 -5.87 -21.26 2.48
N ILE A 254 -5.02 -22.18 2.95
CA ILE A 254 -3.58 -22.06 2.71
C ILE A 254 -3.21 -22.19 1.23
N ASN A 255 -3.92 -23.04 0.49
CA ASN A 255 -3.69 -23.19 -0.94
C ASN A 255 -4.34 -22.08 -1.77
N ALA A 256 -5.29 -21.31 -1.24
CA ALA A 256 -5.89 -20.19 -1.96
C ALA A 256 -4.91 -19.02 -2.13
N ALA A 257 -4.01 -18.80 -1.17
CA ALA A 257 -3.00 -17.74 -1.23
C ALA A 257 -1.69 -18.13 -1.94
N ARG A 258 -1.47 -19.43 -2.18
CA ARG A 258 -0.27 -19.97 -2.87
C ARG A 258 -0.37 -19.82 -4.39
N ASP A 259 0.81 -19.74 -5.02
CA ASP A 259 0.98 -19.82 -6.48
C ASP A 259 0.30 -21.09 -7.03
N GLU A 260 -0.29 -20.98 -8.22
CA GLU A 260 -1.00 -22.10 -8.85
C GLU A 260 -0.10 -23.30 -9.14
N ASN A 261 1.21 -23.06 -9.32
CA ASN A 261 2.21 -24.09 -9.57
C ASN A 261 2.84 -24.68 -8.30
N ALA A 262 2.53 -24.12 -7.12
CA ALA A 262 3.07 -24.61 -5.86
C ALA A 262 2.46 -25.97 -5.47
N GLU A 263 3.25 -26.81 -4.80
CA GLU A 263 2.74 -28.05 -4.20
C GLU A 263 1.61 -27.72 -3.20
N LYS A 264 0.50 -28.47 -3.32
CA LYS A 264 -0.65 -28.32 -2.42
C LYS A 264 -0.28 -28.83 -1.04
N MET A 265 -0.69 -28.06 -0.03
CA MET A 265 -0.46 -28.39 1.37
C MET A 265 -1.74 -28.88 2.05
N GLY A 266 -1.62 -29.83 2.96
CA GLY A 266 -2.70 -30.19 3.89
C GLY A 266 -3.07 -29.05 4.85
N PRO A 267 -4.07 -29.26 5.73
CA PRO A 267 -4.34 -28.34 6.84
C PRO A 267 -3.06 -28.07 7.62
N SER A 268 -2.83 -26.82 8.02
CA SER A 268 -1.54 -26.42 8.55
C SER A 268 -1.68 -25.51 9.76
N VAL A 269 -0.67 -25.54 10.63
CA VAL A 269 -0.57 -24.67 11.80
C VAL A 269 0.80 -24.02 11.83
N ILE A 270 0.82 -22.69 11.78
CA ILE A 270 2.02 -21.90 12.03
C ILE A 270 2.10 -21.56 13.51
N VAL A 271 3.29 -21.74 14.09
CA VAL A 271 3.60 -21.41 15.49
C VAL A 271 4.85 -20.54 15.54
N ARG A 272 4.74 -19.37 16.18
CA ARG A 272 5.85 -18.44 16.41
C ARG A 272 6.19 -18.40 17.89
N LEU A 273 7.46 -18.60 18.21
CA LEU A 273 8.02 -18.52 19.55
C LEU A 273 8.91 -17.28 19.64
N GLU A 274 8.75 -16.54 20.74
CA GLU A 274 9.53 -15.34 21.05
C GLU A 274 9.67 -15.28 22.59
N ASP A 275 10.83 -15.68 23.13
CA ASP A 275 11.10 -15.75 24.57
C ASP A 275 12.61 -15.67 24.88
N GLU A 276 12.99 -15.67 26.16
CA GLU A 276 14.40 -15.77 26.59
C GLU A 276 14.96 -17.20 26.53
N ASP A 277 14.11 -18.21 26.65
CA ASP A 277 14.45 -19.63 26.45
C ASP A 277 13.25 -20.34 25.79
N ILE A 278 13.42 -20.67 24.50
CA ILE A 278 12.37 -21.31 23.70
C ILE A 278 12.54 -22.83 23.58
N GLU A 279 13.63 -23.44 24.07
CA GLU A 279 13.95 -24.85 23.81
C GLU A 279 12.91 -25.80 24.39
N LYS A 280 12.51 -25.54 25.64
CA LYS A 280 11.47 -26.32 26.32
C LYS A 280 10.13 -26.22 25.62
N LEU A 281 9.75 -24.99 25.23
CA LEU A 281 8.48 -24.74 24.54
C LEU A 281 8.49 -25.38 23.14
N SER A 282 9.59 -25.28 22.41
CA SER A 282 9.80 -25.94 21.12
C SER A 282 9.63 -27.45 21.23
N SER A 283 10.25 -28.06 22.25
CA SER A 283 10.16 -29.51 22.48
C SER A 283 8.73 -29.96 22.76
N SER A 284 7.99 -29.26 23.62
CA SER A 284 6.57 -29.56 23.89
C SER A 284 5.69 -29.41 22.64
N ILE A 285 5.97 -28.42 21.79
CA ILE A 285 5.26 -28.23 20.52
C ILE A 285 5.57 -29.36 19.55
N LYS A 286 6.83 -29.74 19.40
CA LYS A 286 7.25 -30.84 18.51
C LYS A 286 6.71 -32.19 18.97
N GLU A 287 6.69 -32.45 20.28
CA GLU A 287 6.07 -33.65 20.85
C GLU A 287 4.57 -33.70 20.55
N SER A 288 3.86 -32.58 20.72
CA SER A 288 2.43 -32.49 20.35
C SER A 288 2.21 -32.66 18.85
N ALA A 289 3.08 -32.10 18.01
CA ALA A 289 3.02 -32.28 16.56
C ALA A 289 3.21 -33.76 16.15
N GLN A 290 4.18 -34.45 16.76
CA GLN A 290 4.45 -35.88 16.54
C GLN A 290 3.26 -36.76 16.96
N LYS A 291 2.61 -36.45 18.09
CA LYS A 291 1.40 -37.15 18.56
C LYS A 291 0.29 -37.19 17.50
N TYR A 292 0.23 -36.20 16.61
CA TYR A 292 -0.74 -36.10 15.53
C TYR A 292 -0.15 -36.33 14.13
N ASN A 293 1.02 -36.95 14.05
CA ASN A 293 1.73 -37.27 12.80
C ASN A 293 1.93 -36.05 11.88
N ALA A 294 2.12 -34.86 12.46
CA ALA A 294 2.32 -33.66 11.67
C ALA A 294 3.71 -33.66 11.00
N LYS A 295 3.78 -33.18 9.77
CA LYS A 295 5.01 -32.95 9.02
C LYS A 295 5.51 -31.53 9.26
N GLU A 296 6.64 -31.37 9.93
CA GLU A 296 7.34 -30.09 10.04
C GLU A 296 7.88 -29.68 8.66
N LYS A 297 7.59 -28.45 8.23
CA LYS A 297 8.08 -27.90 6.96
C LYS A 297 9.45 -27.25 7.14
N GLU A 298 10.16 -27.11 6.03
CA GLU A 298 11.47 -26.46 5.99
C GLU A 298 11.42 -25.05 6.58
N LYS A 299 12.50 -24.66 7.27
CA LYS A 299 12.59 -23.37 7.97
C LYS A 299 12.28 -22.19 7.05
N ARG A 300 12.76 -22.24 5.80
CA ARG A 300 12.51 -21.22 4.79
C ARG A 300 11.02 -21.09 4.45
N GLU A 301 10.29 -22.20 4.34
CA GLU A 301 8.86 -22.18 4.07
C GLU A 301 8.07 -21.64 5.27
N ALA A 302 8.46 -22.00 6.49
CA ALA A 302 7.86 -21.46 7.71
C ALA A 302 8.06 -19.94 7.85
N LEU A 303 9.26 -19.43 7.52
CA LEU A 303 9.54 -17.99 7.51
C LEU A 303 8.79 -17.25 6.40
N HIS A 304 8.73 -17.83 5.20
CA HIS A 304 7.92 -17.25 4.13
C HIS A 304 6.44 -17.16 4.54
N HIS A 305 5.87 -18.23 5.09
CA HIS A 305 4.48 -18.22 5.57
C HIS A 305 4.25 -17.23 6.72
N TRP A 306 5.27 -17.01 7.56
CA TRP A 306 5.23 -15.96 8.58
C TRP A 306 5.15 -14.57 7.96
N ASP A 307 5.93 -14.27 6.93
CA ASP A 307 5.87 -12.97 6.24
C ASP A 307 4.53 -12.76 5.52
N GLU A 308 3.94 -13.85 5.00
CA GLU A 308 2.62 -13.85 4.37
C GLU A 308 1.44 -13.60 5.32
N ARG A 309 1.66 -13.59 6.65
CA ARG A 309 0.60 -13.34 7.65
C ARG A 309 -0.16 -12.02 7.45
N PHE A 310 0.47 -11.05 6.79
CA PHE A 310 -0.11 -9.72 6.50
C PHE A 310 -0.85 -9.65 5.16
N TYR A 311 -0.82 -10.72 4.35
CA TYR A 311 -1.36 -10.75 3.00
C TYR A 311 -2.53 -11.75 2.81
N PRO A 312 -3.50 -11.85 3.74
CA PRO A 312 -4.59 -12.82 3.63
C PRO A 312 -5.47 -12.60 2.39
N MET A 313 -5.48 -11.38 1.82
CA MET A 313 -6.29 -11.09 0.63
C MET A 313 -5.69 -11.63 -0.67
N ARG A 314 -4.51 -12.27 -0.66
CA ARG A 314 -3.94 -12.94 -1.85
C ARG A 314 -4.90 -13.95 -2.47
N ALA A 315 -5.68 -14.64 -1.66
CA ALA A 315 -6.70 -15.57 -2.13
C ALA A 315 -7.73 -14.94 -3.07
N LYS A 316 -7.96 -13.62 -2.99
CA LYS A 316 -8.88 -12.86 -3.85
C LYS A 316 -8.42 -12.82 -5.32
N LYS A 317 -7.19 -13.21 -5.66
CA LYS A 317 -6.79 -13.40 -7.07
C LYS A 317 -7.61 -14.49 -7.77
N LYS A 318 -8.08 -15.50 -7.02
CA LYS A 318 -8.84 -16.65 -7.56
C LYS A 318 -10.34 -16.38 -7.74
N GLY A 319 -10.83 -15.25 -7.21
CA GLY A 319 -12.21 -14.80 -7.37
C GLY A 319 -12.29 -13.31 -7.08
N PRO A 320 -12.82 -12.49 -8.00
CA PRO A 320 -12.64 -11.03 -7.98
C PRO A 320 -13.24 -10.35 -6.74
N SER A 321 -14.00 -11.06 -5.90
CA SER A 321 -14.54 -10.62 -4.62
C SER A 321 -14.39 -11.71 -3.56
N MET A 322 -14.40 -11.30 -2.29
CA MET A 322 -14.34 -12.19 -1.14
C MET A 322 -15.28 -11.68 -0.05
N LEU A 323 -15.97 -12.60 0.61
CA LEU A 323 -16.83 -12.32 1.76
C LEU A 323 -16.33 -13.09 2.97
N ALA A 324 -16.56 -12.54 4.16
CA ALA A 324 -16.04 -13.07 5.41
C ALA A 324 -17.10 -13.02 6.51
N ALA A 325 -17.16 -14.09 7.30
CA ALA A 325 -17.76 -14.10 8.63
C ALA A 325 -16.63 -14.16 9.67
N GLU A 326 -16.64 -13.24 10.62
CA GLU A 326 -15.60 -13.12 11.64
C GLU A 326 -16.21 -13.15 13.04
N PHE A 327 -15.77 -14.10 13.86
CA PHE A 327 -16.36 -14.36 15.17
C PHE A 327 -15.35 -14.97 16.15
N LEU A 328 -15.58 -14.71 17.43
CA LEU A 328 -14.93 -15.38 18.55
C LEU A 328 -15.67 -16.67 18.87
N ILE A 329 -14.95 -17.74 19.18
CA ILE A 329 -15.54 -19.05 19.52
C ILE A 329 -14.79 -19.69 20.70
N PRO A 330 -15.48 -20.35 21.65
CA PRO A 330 -14.83 -21.18 22.65
C PRO A 330 -14.05 -22.34 22.01
N LEU A 331 -12.85 -22.63 22.50
CA LEU A 331 -12.03 -23.75 22.00
C LEU A 331 -12.71 -25.11 22.20
N SER A 332 -13.56 -25.24 23.22
CA SER A 332 -14.33 -26.47 23.48
C SER A 332 -15.22 -26.85 22.30
N THR A 333 -15.80 -25.87 21.60
CA THR A 333 -16.74 -26.07 20.48
C THR A 333 -16.13 -25.75 19.10
N LEU A 334 -14.85 -25.35 19.03
CA LEU A 334 -14.17 -24.94 17.79
C LEU A 334 -14.28 -25.98 16.67
N SER A 335 -13.81 -27.21 16.88
CA SER A 335 -13.80 -28.26 15.85
C SER A 335 -15.20 -28.62 15.36
N GLU A 336 -16.18 -28.73 16.26
CA GLU A 336 -17.57 -28.96 15.86
C GLU A 336 -18.12 -27.83 14.99
N THR A 337 -17.82 -26.58 15.37
CA THR A 337 -18.25 -25.37 14.64
C THR A 337 -17.67 -25.33 13.23
N LEU A 338 -16.35 -25.55 13.08
CA LEU A 338 -15.70 -25.54 11.77
C LEU A 338 -16.19 -26.68 10.87
N ASN A 339 -16.44 -27.86 11.44
CA ASN A 339 -17.01 -28.99 10.71
C ASN A 339 -18.44 -28.70 10.22
N GLU A 340 -19.28 -28.03 11.02
CA GLU A 340 -20.63 -27.62 10.61
C GLU A 340 -20.58 -26.55 9.51
N ILE A 341 -19.69 -25.56 9.63
CA ILE A 341 -19.47 -24.52 8.61
C ILE A 341 -18.96 -25.14 7.30
N GLY A 342 -17.99 -26.06 7.38
CA GLY A 342 -17.47 -26.78 6.22
C GLY A 342 -18.55 -27.57 5.48
N LYS A 343 -19.38 -28.33 6.21
CA LYS A 343 -20.54 -29.04 5.63
C LYS A 343 -21.55 -28.09 5.00
N PHE A 344 -21.81 -26.95 5.63
CA PHE A 344 -22.71 -25.91 5.10
C PHE A 344 -22.21 -25.40 3.75
N PHE A 345 -20.94 -24.99 3.64
CA PHE A 345 -20.38 -24.51 2.38
C PHE A 345 -20.27 -25.60 1.31
N ALA A 346 -19.91 -26.83 1.69
CA ALA A 346 -19.91 -27.97 0.78
C ALA A 346 -21.29 -28.22 0.15
N SER A 347 -22.38 -28.08 0.93
CA SER A 347 -23.76 -28.18 0.41
C SER A 347 -24.12 -27.11 -0.63
N LYS A 348 -23.38 -25.99 -0.63
CA LYS A 348 -23.52 -24.88 -1.58
C LYS A 348 -22.50 -24.96 -2.73
N LYS A 349 -21.61 -25.96 -2.72
CA LYS A 349 -20.47 -26.09 -3.67
C LYS A 349 -19.55 -24.87 -3.64
N ILE A 350 -19.34 -24.30 -2.45
CA ILE A 350 -18.43 -23.19 -2.21
C ILE A 350 -17.29 -23.71 -1.33
N ASP A 351 -16.05 -23.34 -1.66
CA ASP A 351 -14.91 -23.65 -0.82
C ASP A 351 -14.85 -22.67 0.36
N ALA A 352 -14.86 -23.20 1.58
CA ALA A 352 -14.67 -22.43 2.80
C ALA A 352 -13.18 -22.29 3.10
N LEU A 353 -12.66 -21.07 3.03
CA LEU A 353 -11.30 -20.73 3.43
C LEU A 353 -11.36 -20.33 4.92
N MET A 354 -10.97 -21.25 5.79
CA MET A 354 -11.10 -21.07 7.24
C MET A 354 -9.72 -20.84 7.88
N GLU A 355 -9.59 -19.71 8.57
CA GLU A 355 -8.44 -19.36 9.40
C GLU A 355 -8.87 -19.26 10.86
N VAL A 356 -8.02 -19.73 11.76
CA VAL A 356 -8.25 -19.70 13.21
C VAL A 356 -7.02 -19.15 13.90
N HIS A 357 -7.18 -18.01 14.55
CA HIS A 357 -6.16 -17.41 15.40
C HIS A 357 -6.44 -17.79 16.86
N LEU A 358 -5.48 -18.43 17.50
CA LEU A 358 -5.56 -18.69 18.93
C LEU A 358 -5.23 -17.38 19.68
N ILE A 359 -6.19 -16.86 20.45
CA ILE A 359 -6.06 -15.55 21.12
C ILE A 359 -5.99 -15.67 22.64
N SER A 360 -6.39 -16.82 23.20
CA SER A 360 -6.25 -17.16 24.62
C SER A 360 -6.26 -18.69 24.80
N SER A 361 -6.10 -19.16 26.03
CA SER A 361 -6.19 -20.60 26.35
C SER A 361 -7.58 -21.21 26.17
N ASN A 362 -8.63 -20.41 25.93
CA ASN A 362 -10.01 -20.89 25.89
C ASN A 362 -10.84 -20.35 24.73
N THR A 363 -10.31 -19.38 23.97
CA THR A 363 -11.05 -18.69 22.90
C THR A 363 -10.17 -18.57 21.66
N ALA A 364 -10.78 -18.75 20.49
CA ALA A 364 -10.16 -18.47 19.21
C ALA A 364 -10.95 -17.41 18.43
N LEU A 365 -10.25 -16.66 17.60
CA LEU A 365 -10.82 -15.80 16.58
C LEU A 365 -10.84 -16.57 15.26
N VAL A 366 -12.02 -16.71 14.66
CA VAL A 366 -12.23 -17.45 13.41
C VAL A 366 -12.60 -16.48 12.30
N MET A 367 -11.92 -16.62 11.17
CA MET A 367 -12.30 -15.99 9.91
C MET A 367 -12.72 -17.09 8.93
N ALA A 368 -14.02 -17.18 8.65
CA ALA A 368 -14.57 -18.06 7.64
C ALA A 368 -14.84 -17.23 6.38
N THR A 369 -13.97 -17.37 5.39
CA THR A 369 -14.01 -16.60 4.14
C THR A 369 -14.32 -17.49 2.94
N TYR A 370 -14.84 -16.89 1.88
CA TYR A 370 -15.14 -17.58 0.63
C TYR A 370 -15.13 -16.59 -0.54
N LEU A 371 -14.78 -17.11 -1.72
CA LEU A 371 -14.67 -16.33 -2.95
C LEU A 371 -16.05 -16.12 -3.58
N THR A 372 -16.21 -14.99 -4.25
CA THR A 372 -17.42 -14.60 -4.97
C THR A 372 -17.07 -13.58 -6.07
N ASP A 373 -18.07 -13.06 -6.77
CA ASP A 373 -17.87 -12.11 -7.87
C ASP A 373 -18.89 -10.97 -7.84
N GLU A 374 -18.46 -9.77 -7.45
CA GLU A 374 -19.32 -8.57 -7.37
C GLU A 374 -19.90 -8.12 -8.72
N ARG A 375 -19.33 -8.57 -9.84
CA ARG A 375 -19.86 -8.31 -11.19
C ARG A 375 -21.11 -9.14 -11.47
N LYS A 376 -21.22 -10.32 -10.85
CA LYS A 376 -22.39 -11.22 -10.94
C LYS A 376 -23.40 -10.87 -9.85
N LYS A 377 -24.12 -9.76 -10.03
CA LYS A 377 -25.02 -9.15 -9.03
C LYS A 377 -25.90 -10.15 -8.25
N ASP A 378 -26.57 -11.06 -8.94
CA ASP A 378 -27.48 -12.04 -8.31
C ASP A 378 -26.75 -13.09 -7.47
N GLU A 379 -25.62 -13.60 -7.98
CA GLU A 379 -24.77 -14.56 -7.27
C GLU A 379 -24.18 -13.89 -6.03
N TYR A 380 -23.57 -12.72 -6.20
CA TYR A 380 -22.98 -11.94 -5.12
C TYR A 380 -23.97 -11.64 -4.00
N LEU A 381 -25.19 -11.21 -4.36
CA LEU A 381 -26.24 -10.93 -3.39
C LEU A 381 -26.65 -12.19 -2.62
N SER A 382 -26.79 -13.33 -3.32
CA SER A 382 -27.11 -14.59 -2.65
C SER A 382 -26.01 -15.05 -1.69
N HIS A 383 -24.75 -14.81 -2.06
CA HIS A 383 -23.57 -15.12 -1.27
C HIS A 383 -23.47 -14.21 -0.03
N LEU A 384 -23.80 -12.92 -0.13
CA LEU A 384 -23.82 -12.00 1.00
C LEU A 384 -24.67 -12.50 2.18
N PHE A 385 -25.80 -13.15 1.90
CA PHE A 385 -26.68 -13.72 2.93
C PHE A 385 -26.13 -14.99 3.59
N LEU A 386 -25.10 -15.64 3.03
CA LEU A 386 -24.46 -16.80 3.66
C LEU A 386 -23.71 -16.40 4.93
N ILE A 387 -23.28 -15.15 5.05
CA ILE A 387 -22.63 -14.62 6.27
C ILE A 387 -23.53 -14.81 7.50
N ASP A 388 -24.80 -14.42 7.43
CA ASP A 388 -25.77 -14.61 8.52
C ASP A 388 -25.92 -16.08 8.91
N SER A 389 -25.91 -16.99 7.93
CA SER A 389 -26.01 -18.43 8.17
C SER A 389 -24.78 -18.95 8.94
N VAL A 390 -23.58 -18.55 8.54
CA VAL A 390 -22.33 -18.90 9.22
C VAL A 390 -22.30 -18.34 10.65
N MET A 391 -22.68 -17.08 10.84
CA MET A 391 -22.76 -16.45 12.16
C MET A 391 -23.75 -17.19 13.07
N LYS A 392 -24.92 -17.59 12.56
CA LYS A 392 -25.91 -18.37 13.31
C LYS A 392 -25.39 -19.75 13.72
N ILE A 393 -24.62 -20.43 12.87
CA ILE A 393 -23.94 -21.69 13.23
C ILE A 393 -23.00 -21.43 14.41
N ALA A 394 -22.15 -20.41 14.33
CA ALA A 394 -21.24 -20.05 15.41
C ALA A 394 -21.99 -19.72 16.72
N PHE A 395 -23.08 -18.93 16.67
CA PHE A 395 -23.84 -18.55 17.86
C PHE A 395 -24.46 -19.74 18.59
N LYS A 396 -24.93 -20.77 17.86
CA LYS A 396 -25.44 -22.02 18.48
C LYS A 396 -24.37 -22.74 19.30
N LYS A 397 -23.10 -22.48 19.01
CA LYS A 397 -21.92 -23.08 19.64
C LYS A 397 -21.21 -22.15 20.63
N GLY A 398 -21.89 -21.07 21.04
CA GLY A 398 -21.37 -20.09 21.99
C GLY A 398 -20.49 -19.01 21.36
N GLY A 399 -20.46 -18.92 20.03
CA GLY A 399 -19.71 -17.89 19.32
C GLY A 399 -20.30 -16.49 19.49
N LYS A 400 -19.47 -15.47 19.25
CA LYS A 400 -19.83 -14.05 19.36
C LYS A 400 -19.22 -13.25 18.20
N PRO A 401 -19.86 -12.19 17.70
CA PRO A 401 -19.24 -11.30 16.71
C PRO A 401 -17.93 -10.70 17.24
N TYR A 402 -16.88 -10.62 16.41
CA TYR A 402 -15.61 -10.01 16.81
C TYR A 402 -15.61 -8.48 16.76
N GLY A 403 -16.14 -7.89 15.69
CA GLY A 403 -16.46 -6.46 15.60
C GLY A 403 -17.96 -6.26 15.34
N THR A 404 -18.45 -5.03 15.50
CA THR A 404 -19.90 -4.75 15.42
C THR A 404 -20.27 -4.02 14.12
N GLY A 405 -19.75 -2.81 13.91
CA GLY A 405 -20.02 -1.99 12.75
C GLY A 405 -21.50 -1.81 12.45
N ILE A 406 -21.81 -1.77 11.16
CA ILE A 406 -23.18 -1.76 10.64
C ILE A 406 -23.70 -3.19 10.55
N TRP A 407 -22.88 -4.12 10.06
CA TRP A 407 -23.32 -5.46 9.68
C TRP A 407 -23.66 -6.37 10.87
N ASN A 408 -22.92 -6.27 11.98
CA ASN A 408 -23.15 -7.10 13.16
C ASN A 408 -23.92 -6.36 14.28
N ALA A 409 -24.37 -5.11 14.07
CA ALA A 409 -25.18 -4.35 15.05
C ALA A 409 -26.45 -5.12 15.47
N VAL A 410 -27.01 -5.89 14.54
CA VAL A 410 -28.19 -6.74 14.73
C VAL A 410 -27.97 -7.88 15.73
N TYR A 411 -26.72 -8.26 15.97
CA TYR A 411 -26.29 -9.30 16.90
C TYR A 411 -25.60 -8.73 18.13
N LEU A 412 -25.84 -7.45 18.47
CA LEU A 412 -25.24 -6.84 19.64
C LEU A 412 -25.54 -7.64 20.93
N ASN A 413 -26.74 -8.20 21.04
CA ASN A 413 -27.15 -9.09 22.15
C ASN A 413 -26.49 -10.46 22.17
N LYS A 414 -25.75 -10.84 21.12
CA LYS A 414 -24.88 -12.02 21.11
C LYS A 414 -23.48 -11.69 21.63
N ARG A 415 -23.06 -10.43 21.51
CA ARG A 415 -21.77 -9.94 22.01
C ARG A 415 -21.85 -9.54 23.48
N TYR A 416 -22.85 -8.76 23.83
CA TYR A 416 -23.07 -8.19 25.16
C TYR A 416 -24.39 -8.68 25.77
N SER A 417 -24.43 -8.81 27.08
CA SER A 417 -25.66 -9.01 27.84
C SER A 417 -26.57 -7.78 27.75
N ASN A 418 -27.87 -7.95 28.05
CA ASN A 418 -28.82 -6.84 28.05
C ASN A 418 -28.44 -5.74 29.06
N ASP A 419 -27.87 -6.12 30.21
CA ASP A 419 -27.41 -5.17 31.23
C ASP A 419 -26.21 -4.35 30.73
N GLU A 420 -25.24 -4.98 30.07
CA GLU A 420 -24.12 -4.27 29.44
C GLU A 420 -24.60 -3.32 28.34
N ILE A 421 -25.55 -3.76 27.49
CA ILE A 421 -26.14 -2.90 26.45
C ILE A 421 -26.83 -1.68 27.07
N ASN A 422 -27.60 -1.87 28.14
CA ASN A 422 -28.28 -0.78 28.83
C ASN A 422 -27.29 0.20 29.46
N LYS A 423 -26.22 -0.30 30.08
CA LYS A 423 -25.12 0.54 30.60
C LYS A 423 -24.48 1.37 29.49
N LEU A 424 -24.11 0.74 28.36
CA LEU A 424 -23.52 1.44 27.22
C LEU A 424 -24.48 2.50 26.64
N LYS A 425 -25.78 2.22 26.56
CA LYS A 425 -26.79 3.21 26.12
C LYS A 425 -26.92 4.39 27.08
N ASN A 426 -26.88 4.14 28.39
CA ASN A 426 -26.95 5.21 29.39
C ASN A 426 -25.68 6.07 29.34
N LEU A 427 -24.51 5.45 29.27
CA LEU A 427 -23.24 6.16 29.11
C LEU A 427 -23.22 6.99 27.82
N LYS A 428 -23.72 6.45 26.69
CA LYS A 428 -23.82 7.19 25.43
C LYS A 428 -24.66 8.46 25.58
N LYS A 429 -25.81 8.38 26.28
CA LYS A 429 -26.66 9.55 26.54
C LYS A 429 -25.98 10.59 27.43
N GLU A 430 -25.14 10.15 28.36
CA GLU A 430 -24.39 11.03 29.26
C GLU A 430 -23.28 11.78 28.51
N VAL A 431 -22.47 11.07 27.72
CA VAL A 431 -21.27 11.65 27.09
C VAL A 431 -21.52 12.25 25.70
N ASP A 432 -22.63 11.92 25.05
CA ASP A 432 -23.02 12.41 23.73
C ASP A 432 -24.54 12.41 23.55
N SER A 433 -25.21 13.29 24.32
CA SER A 433 -26.66 13.43 24.33
C SER A 433 -27.27 13.81 22.98
N GLU A 434 -26.50 14.48 22.12
CA GLU A 434 -26.91 14.90 20.77
C GLU A 434 -26.64 13.83 19.70
N GLU A 435 -26.07 12.67 20.09
CA GLU A 435 -25.68 11.57 19.21
C GLU A 435 -24.82 12.01 18.00
N ILE A 436 -23.87 12.93 18.21
CA ILE A 436 -22.99 13.38 17.12
C ILE A 436 -21.89 12.38 16.81
N LEU A 437 -21.41 11.60 17.79
CA LEU A 437 -20.29 10.68 17.62
C LEU A 437 -20.75 9.36 16.99
N ASN A 438 -20.31 9.17 15.74
CA ASN A 438 -20.50 7.99 14.90
C ASN A 438 -21.93 7.37 14.89
N PRO A 439 -23.00 8.17 14.70
CA PRO A 439 -24.37 7.70 14.89
C PRO A 439 -24.81 6.67 13.84
N GLY A 440 -25.88 5.93 14.19
CA GLY A 440 -26.56 5.00 13.27
C GLY A 440 -25.80 3.69 13.04
N LYS A 441 -24.91 3.32 13.97
CA LYS A 441 -24.09 2.11 13.98
C LYS A 441 -24.01 1.56 15.40
N PHE A 442 -23.37 0.40 15.58
CA PHE A 442 -23.13 -0.25 16.87
C PHE A 442 -24.40 -0.63 17.65
N PHE A 443 -25.15 0.35 18.17
CA PHE A 443 -26.39 0.15 18.91
C PHE A 443 -27.57 -0.23 18.00
N GLU A 444 -27.69 0.46 16.87
CA GLU A 444 -28.75 0.24 15.91
C GLU A 444 -28.34 0.81 14.55
N PHE A 445 -28.64 0.08 13.49
CA PHE A 445 -28.40 0.57 12.14
C PHE A 445 -29.53 1.50 11.69
N ARG A 446 -29.21 2.79 11.61
CA ARG A 446 -30.12 3.87 11.19
C ARG A 446 -29.44 4.78 10.19
N THR A 447 -30.18 5.23 9.18
CA THR A 447 -29.72 6.23 8.21
C THR A 447 -30.43 7.56 8.43
N ARG A 448 -30.10 8.57 7.61
CA ARG A 448 -30.83 9.85 7.60
C ARG A 448 -32.34 9.71 7.29
N PHE A 449 -32.76 8.60 6.68
CA PHE A 449 -34.15 8.32 6.32
C PHE A 449 -34.89 7.43 7.34
N GLY A 450 -34.22 7.02 8.43
CA GLY A 450 -34.79 6.20 9.48
C GLY A 450 -34.12 4.83 9.64
N PRO A 451 -34.71 3.94 10.45
CA PRO A 451 -34.19 2.60 10.68
C PRO A 451 -34.34 1.72 9.43
N VAL A 452 -33.29 0.98 9.10
CA VAL A 452 -33.23 0.13 7.88
C VAL A 452 -33.63 -1.33 8.17
N LEU A 453 -33.71 -1.70 9.45
CA LEU A 453 -33.48 -3.08 9.88
C LEU A 453 -34.63 -4.11 9.86
N PRO A 454 -35.91 -3.84 9.55
CA PRO A 454 -36.87 -4.93 9.40
C PRO A 454 -37.00 -5.46 7.97
N LEU A 455 -36.27 -4.97 6.96
CA LEU A 455 -36.37 -5.50 5.58
C LEU A 455 -35.31 -6.57 5.27
N PHE A 456 -34.03 -6.35 5.62
CA PHE A 456 -32.94 -7.20 5.11
C PHE A 456 -32.82 -8.57 5.80
N HIS A 457 -33.05 -8.65 7.11
CA HIS A 457 -33.01 -9.93 7.85
C HIS A 457 -34.29 -10.73 7.70
N SER A 458 -35.46 -10.08 7.66
CA SER A 458 -36.76 -10.75 7.51
C SER A 458 -36.92 -11.36 6.11
N ILE A 459 -36.48 -10.66 5.06
CA ILE A 459 -36.50 -11.15 3.68
C ILE A 459 -35.51 -12.32 3.50
N GLY A 460 -34.34 -12.26 4.13
CA GLY A 460 -33.38 -13.37 4.15
C GLY A 460 -33.89 -14.62 4.89
N MET A 461 -34.74 -14.43 5.92
CA MET A 461 -35.32 -15.53 6.71
C MET A 461 -36.51 -16.23 6.05
N ALA A 462 -37.20 -15.63 5.07
CA ALA A 462 -38.46 -16.16 4.55
C ALA A 462 -38.38 -16.94 3.21
N GLY A 463 -37.29 -16.86 2.43
CA GLY A 463 -37.34 -17.41 1.05
C GLY A 463 -36.03 -17.83 0.38
N GLY A 464 -34.92 -17.92 1.10
CA GLY A 464 -33.62 -18.17 0.46
C GLY A 464 -33.19 -17.01 -0.46
N GLY A 465 -31.89 -16.89 -0.72
CA GLY A 465 -31.30 -15.73 -1.40
C GLY A 465 -31.93 -15.34 -2.75
N LYS A 466 -32.65 -16.25 -3.43
CA LYS A 466 -33.35 -15.99 -4.71
C LYS A 466 -34.66 -15.21 -4.56
N LEU A 467 -35.46 -15.44 -3.52
CA LEU A 467 -36.69 -14.65 -3.28
C LEU A 467 -36.35 -13.25 -2.75
N ALA A 468 -35.27 -13.16 -1.97
CA ALA A 468 -34.73 -11.89 -1.50
C ALA A 468 -34.24 -10.99 -2.64
N SER A 469 -33.49 -11.54 -3.60
CA SER A 469 -33.03 -10.79 -4.77
C SER A 469 -34.18 -10.32 -5.67
N LEU A 470 -35.24 -11.11 -5.82
CA LEU A 470 -36.43 -10.74 -6.60
C LEU A 470 -37.23 -9.59 -5.94
N GLY A 471 -37.42 -9.64 -4.62
CA GLY A 471 -38.08 -8.57 -3.87
C GLY A 471 -37.30 -7.25 -3.92
N LEU A 472 -35.97 -7.32 -3.84
CA LEU A 472 -35.11 -6.14 -3.95
C LEU A 472 -35.10 -5.53 -5.35
N LYS A 473 -35.20 -6.34 -6.42
CA LYS A 473 -35.34 -5.85 -7.81
C LYS A 473 -36.65 -5.09 -8.03
N LEU A 474 -37.76 -5.59 -7.47
CA LEU A 474 -39.08 -4.96 -7.57
C LEU A 474 -39.17 -3.61 -6.82
N PHE A 475 -38.47 -3.47 -5.69
CA PHE A 475 -38.37 -2.21 -4.95
C PHE A 475 -37.28 -1.27 -5.49
N GLY A 476 -36.18 -1.82 -5.98
CA GLY A 476 -35.02 -1.09 -6.49
C GLY A 476 -35.29 -0.32 -7.79
N SER A 477 -36.10 -0.89 -8.69
CA SER A 477 -36.49 -0.24 -9.94
C SER A 477 -37.29 1.07 -9.75
N LYS A 478 -37.84 1.31 -8.56
CA LYS A 478 -38.48 2.59 -8.19
C LYS A 478 -37.53 3.63 -7.58
N LEU A 479 -36.31 3.22 -7.20
CA LEU A 479 -35.29 4.06 -6.54
C LEU A 479 -34.12 4.42 -7.48
N GLU A 480 -34.06 3.81 -8.67
CA GLU A 480 -33.09 4.12 -9.72
C GLU A 480 -33.45 5.43 -10.44
N GLY A 481 -33.28 6.55 -9.74
CA GLY A 481 -33.49 7.91 -10.24
C GLY A 481 -32.20 8.64 -10.64
N THR A 482 -31.07 7.95 -10.78
CA THR A 482 -29.82 8.55 -11.27
C THR A 482 -29.60 8.18 -12.73
N PRO A 483 -29.32 9.14 -13.63
CA PRO A 483 -28.91 8.84 -15.00
C PRO A 483 -27.74 7.86 -14.97
N GLU A 484 -27.89 6.70 -15.60
CA GLU A 484 -26.76 5.81 -15.87
C GLU A 484 -25.97 6.41 -17.03
N GLY A 485 -24.79 6.96 -16.74
CA GLY A 485 -23.84 7.31 -17.79
C GLY A 485 -23.31 6.02 -18.43
N GLU A 486 -23.21 5.98 -19.75
CA GLU A 486 -22.43 4.92 -20.39
C GLU A 486 -20.96 5.10 -20.01
N ALA A 487 -20.33 4.03 -19.51
CA ALA A 487 -18.90 4.09 -19.17
C ALA A 487 -18.07 4.43 -20.41
N ASP A 488 -17.08 5.31 -20.21
CA ASP A 488 -16.17 5.78 -21.25
C ASP A 488 -15.45 4.62 -21.95
N GLU A 489 -15.32 4.66 -23.29
CA GLU A 489 -14.67 3.60 -24.06
C GLU A 489 -13.21 3.35 -23.65
N GLY A 490 -12.47 4.40 -23.31
CA GLY A 490 -11.09 4.29 -22.83
C GLY A 490 -11.05 3.60 -21.47
N ILE A 491 -12.01 3.87 -20.59
CA ILE A 491 -12.15 3.20 -19.30
C ILE A 491 -12.60 1.73 -19.47
N LYS A 492 -13.53 1.44 -20.38
CA LYS A 492 -13.93 0.06 -20.74
C LYS A 492 -12.75 -0.74 -21.29
N ARG A 493 -11.85 -0.10 -22.06
CA ARG A 493 -10.60 -0.74 -22.53
C ARG A 493 -9.69 -1.14 -21.37
N ILE A 494 -9.59 -0.29 -20.34
CA ILE A 494 -8.83 -0.63 -19.11
C ILE A 494 -9.42 -1.86 -18.45
N GLU A 495 -10.74 -1.94 -18.28
CA GLU A 495 -11.38 -3.14 -17.69
C GLU A 495 -11.10 -4.41 -18.50
N LYS A 496 -11.19 -4.32 -19.83
CA LYS A 496 -10.94 -5.46 -20.71
C LYS A 496 -9.51 -5.96 -20.62
N GLU A 497 -8.53 -5.06 -20.50
CA GLU A 497 -7.11 -5.41 -20.41
C GLU A 497 -6.68 -5.79 -18.97
N PHE A 498 -7.35 -5.21 -17.96
CA PHE A 498 -7.01 -5.34 -16.54
C PHE A 498 -8.23 -5.72 -15.71
N ASP A 499 -8.81 -6.89 -15.99
CA ASP A 499 -9.94 -7.43 -15.21
C ASP A 499 -9.60 -7.56 -13.70
N GLU A 500 -8.31 -7.68 -13.40
CA GLU A 500 -7.75 -7.65 -12.05
C GLU A 500 -8.09 -6.39 -11.24
N LEU A 501 -8.56 -5.29 -11.86
CA LEU A 501 -9.08 -4.12 -11.13
C LEU A 501 -10.15 -4.52 -10.11
N TRP A 502 -10.94 -5.55 -10.43
CA TRP A 502 -11.98 -6.08 -9.57
C TRP A 502 -11.41 -6.77 -8.33
N THR A 503 -10.21 -7.37 -8.44
CA THR A 503 -9.51 -8.05 -7.33
C THR A 503 -9.02 -7.11 -6.24
N CYS A 504 -9.00 -5.79 -6.44
CA CYS A 504 -8.54 -4.83 -5.42
C CYS A 504 -9.22 -5.05 -4.07
N ALA A 505 -8.45 -5.41 -3.06
CA ALA A 505 -8.96 -5.73 -1.72
C ALA A 505 -9.34 -4.50 -0.88
N LYS A 506 -9.06 -3.29 -1.36
CA LYS A 506 -9.27 -2.01 -0.64
C LYS A 506 -8.60 -1.94 0.75
N CYS A 507 -7.61 -2.80 1.02
CA CYS A 507 -6.93 -2.93 2.32
C CYS A 507 -6.15 -1.69 2.80
N GLY A 508 -5.81 -0.78 1.88
CA GLY A 508 -5.12 0.47 2.20
C GLY A 508 -3.59 0.39 2.30
N PHE A 509 -2.97 -0.77 2.04
CA PHE A 509 -1.50 -0.90 2.09
C PHE A 509 -0.80 0.11 1.15
N CYS A 510 -1.39 0.33 -0.02
CA CYS A 510 -0.91 1.32 -0.99
C CYS A 510 -0.98 2.79 -0.51
N VAL A 511 -1.79 3.11 0.51
CA VAL A 511 -1.98 4.47 1.03
C VAL A 511 -0.70 4.92 1.72
N MET A 512 -0.17 4.07 2.60
CA MET A 512 0.97 4.42 3.48
C MET A 512 2.31 4.49 2.76
N VAL A 513 2.43 3.88 1.57
CA VAL A 513 3.64 3.92 0.74
C VAL A 513 3.56 4.94 -0.39
N CYS A 514 2.43 5.61 -0.58
CA CYS A 514 2.24 6.56 -1.67
C CYS A 514 2.93 7.90 -1.34
N PRO A 515 3.98 8.30 -2.08
CA PRO A 515 4.74 9.50 -1.76
C PRO A 515 3.91 10.78 -1.94
N THR A 516 2.95 10.77 -2.86
CA THR A 516 2.10 11.95 -3.12
C THR A 516 0.97 12.06 -2.11
N TYR A 517 0.43 10.94 -1.62
CA TYR A 517 -0.44 10.94 -0.44
C TYR A 517 0.32 11.44 0.79
N GLU A 518 1.59 11.08 0.97
CA GLU A 518 2.37 11.55 2.11
C GLU A 518 2.55 13.08 2.17
N GLU A 519 2.49 13.77 1.01
CA GLU A 519 2.66 15.22 0.88
C GLU A 519 1.36 16.00 0.70
N ILE A 520 0.33 15.39 0.13
CA ILE A 520 -0.95 16.06 -0.20
C ILE A 520 -2.09 15.52 0.70
N GLY A 521 -2.01 14.26 1.12
CA GLY A 521 -2.86 13.60 2.12
C GLY A 521 -4.24 13.11 1.65
N TRP A 522 -4.58 13.27 0.37
CA TRP A 522 -5.93 12.97 -0.13
C TRP A 522 -6.00 11.56 -0.71
N GLU A 523 -7.00 10.78 -0.30
CA GLU A 523 -7.13 9.36 -0.64
C GLU A 523 -7.33 9.13 -2.14
N GLY A 524 -7.92 10.11 -2.86
CA GLY A 524 -8.03 10.08 -4.31
C GLY A 524 -6.71 9.90 -5.06
N LEU A 525 -5.56 10.23 -4.44
CA LEU A 525 -4.22 10.04 -5.00
C LEU A 525 -3.76 8.58 -5.02
N THR A 526 -4.25 7.81 -4.05
CA THR A 526 -3.75 6.47 -3.73
C THR A 526 -4.21 5.46 -4.78
N ALA A 527 -3.56 4.29 -4.85
CA ALA A 527 -3.99 3.25 -5.78
C ALA A 527 -5.41 2.77 -5.46
N ARG A 528 -5.75 2.59 -4.17
CA ARG A 528 -7.10 2.27 -3.71
C ARG A 528 -8.11 3.32 -4.19
N GLY A 529 -7.81 4.60 -3.97
CA GLY A 529 -8.72 5.69 -4.35
C GLY A 529 -8.98 5.75 -5.85
N LYS A 530 -7.93 5.63 -6.67
CA LYS A 530 -8.06 5.65 -8.14
C LYS A 530 -8.74 4.39 -8.70
N ILE A 531 -8.46 3.20 -8.17
CA ILE A 531 -9.19 1.98 -8.57
C ILE A 531 -10.67 2.10 -8.23
N ASN A 532 -11.01 2.61 -7.05
CA ASN A 532 -12.41 2.84 -6.67
C ASN A 532 -13.08 3.83 -7.63
N ALA A 533 -12.37 4.89 -8.04
CA ALA A 533 -12.86 5.83 -9.06
C ALA A 533 -13.11 5.16 -10.42
N LEU A 534 -12.18 4.32 -10.87
CA LEU A 534 -12.33 3.59 -12.14
C LEU A 534 -13.52 2.63 -12.08
N LYS A 535 -13.69 1.90 -10.97
CA LYS A 535 -14.88 1.05 -10.76
C LYS A 535 -16.17 1.84 -10.83
N GLU A 536 -16.24 3.00 -10.18
CA GLU A 536 -17.41 3.89 -10.24
C GLU A 536 -17.68 4.41 -11.67
N ALA A 537 -16.63 4.71 -12.44
CA ALA A 537 -16.77 5.07 -13.85
C ALA A 537 -17.29 3.92 -14.71
N LEU A 538 -16.84 2.69 -14.45
CA LEU A 538 -17.30 1.48 -15.15
C LEU A 538 -18.76 1.14 -14.83
N THR A 539 -19.21 1.41 -13.60
CA THR A 539 -20.59 1.17 -13.15
C THR A 539 -21.56 2.32 -13.44
N GLY A 540 -21.14 3.30 -14.26
CA GLY A 540 -21.99 4.42 -14.69
C GLY A 540 -22.35 5.38 -13.54
N GLU A 541 -21.51 5.47 -12.51
CA GLU A 541 -21.71 6.43 -11.41
C GLU A 541 -21.22 7.84 -11.75
N TYR A 542 -20.47 7.99 -12.84
CA TYR A 542 -20.11 9.27 -13.41
C TYR A 542 -20.81 9.44 -14.77
N THR A 543 -21.38 10.62 -15.00
CA THR A 543 -21.87 11.02 -16.33
C THR A 543 -20.73 11.44 -17.26
N ASP A 544 -19.63 11.93 -16.68
CA ASP A 544 -18.38 12.28 -17.35
C ASP A 544 -17.21 12.20 -16.35
N ILE A 545 -15.98 12.06 -16.83
CA ILE A 545 -14.76 11.91 -16.02
C ILE A 545 -14.52 13.18 -15.18
N PRO A 546 -14.56 13.14 -13.84
CA PRO A 546 -14.36 14.33 -13.03
C PRO A 546 -12.97 14.96 -13.23
N GLU A 547 -12.89 16.29 -13.27
CA GLU A 547 -11.60 17.01 -13.36
C GLU A 547 -10.66 16.63 -12.23
N GLU A 548 -11.20 16.46 -11.03
CA GLU A 548 -10.44 16.02 -9.86
C GLU A 548 -9.81 14.64 -10.08
N LEU A 549 -10.53 13.71 -10.72
CA LEU A 549 -10.00 12.39 -11.05
C LEU A 549 -8.85 12.47 -12.06
N VAL A 550 -8.96 13.36 -13.04
CA VAL A 550 -7.88 13.67 -14.00
C VAL A 550 -6.66 14.19 -13.25
N LEU A 551 -6.84 15.19 -12.38
CA LEU A 551 -5.79 15.75 -11.56
C LEU A 551 -5.10 14.68 -10.71
N ARG A 552 -5.85 13.81 -10.02
CA ARG A 552 -5.29 12.71 -9.20
C ARG A 552 -4.51 11.68 -10.03
N ALA A 553 -4.91 11.43 -11.28
CA ALA A 553 -4.14 10.56 -12.17
C ALA A 553 -2.78 11.17 -12.52
N TYR A 554 -2.71 12.49 -12.77
CA TYR A 554 -1.44 13.17 -13.06
C TYR A 554 -0.59 13.47 -11.82
N GLN A 555 -1.20 13.57 -10.63
CA GLN A 555 -0.50 13.63 -9.34
C GLN A 555 0.09 12.25 -8.91
N CYS A 556 0.26 11.32 -9.85
CA CYS A 556 0.96 10.06 -9.66
C CYS A 556 2.37 10.14 -10.25
N THR A 557 3.40 9.74 -9.51
CA THR A 557 4.78 9.69 -10.03
C THR A 557 5.08 8.42 -10.85
N THR A 558 4.09 7.53 -10.98
CA THR A 558 4.19 6.20 -11.62
C THR A 558 5.35 5.36 -11.09
N CYS A 559 5.69 5.49 -9.80
CA CYS A 559 6.89 4.85 -9.25
C CYS A 559 6.71 3.35 -8.94
N GLY A 560 5.49 2.90 -8.65
CA GLY A 560 5.18 1.47 -8.44
C GLY A 560 5.20 1.00 -6.99
N ALA A 561 5.31 1.89 -6.00
CA ALA A 561 5.34 1.49 -4.58
C ALA A 561 4.05 0.77 -4.17
N CYS A 562 2.92 1.22 -4.72
CA CYS A 562 1.62 0.59 -4.52
C CYS A 562 1.52 -0.82 -5.13
N ARG A 563 2.29 -1.14 -6.18
CA ARG A 563 2.36 -2.49 -6.75
C ARG A 563 3.11 -3.44 -5.81
N GLU A 564 4.24 -3.01 -5.27
CA GLU A 564 5.07 -3.84 -4.38
C GLU A 564 4.35 -4.27 -3.10
N VAL A 565 3.47 -3.43 -2.55
CA VAL A 565 2.70 -3.75 -1.33
C VAL A 565 1.29 -4.29 -1.62
N CYS A 566 0.95 -4.51 -2.89
CA CYS A 566 -0.38 -4.93 -3.28
C CYS A 566 -0.62 -6.38 -2.82
N GLN A 567 -1.69 -6.62 -2.05
CA GLN A 567 -2.00 -7.99 -1.63
C GLN A 567 -2.47 -8.89 -2.78
N THR A 568 -2.92 -8.31 -3.89
CA THR A 568 -3.47 -9.05 -5.04
C THR A 568 -2.66 -8.86 -6.31
N ASP A 569 -1.44 -8.33 -6.21
CA ASP A 569 -0.48 -8.13 -7.32
C ASP A 569 -1.03 -7.37 -8.55
N ILE A 570 -1.90 -6.39 -8.32
CA ILE A 570 -2.43 -5.54 -9.40
C ILE A 570 -1.32 -4.72 -10.07
N GLU A 571 -1.28 -4.74 -11.40
CA GLU A 571 -0.40 -3.98 -12.28
C GLU A 571 -0.82 -2.51 -12.37
N THR A 572 -0.71 -1.84 -11.23
CA THR A 572 -1.19 -0.47 -11.05
C THR A 572 -0.55 0.53 -12.02
N ILE A 573 0.70 0.33 -12.47
CA ILE A 573 1.40 1.29 -13.31
C ILE A 573 0.78 1.38 -14.69
N GLU A 574 0.58 0.24 -15.32
CA GLU A 574 0.00 0.08 -16.63
C GLU A 574 -1.43 0.65 -16.65
N ILE A 575 -2.20 0.38 -15.58
CA ILE A 575 -3.51 1.00 -15.35
C ILE A 575 -3.43 2.54 -15.32
N TRP A 576 -2.45 3.14 -14.60
CA TRP A 576 -2.31 4.60 -14.57
C TRP A 576 -1.94 5.21 -15.91
N GLU A 577 -1.09 4.53 -16.68
CA GLU A 577 -0.71 4.98 -18.01
C GLU A 577 -1.88 4.94 -18.98
N MET A 578 -2.66 3.85 -18.95
CA MET A 578 -3.88 3.74 -19.76
C MET A 578 -4.97 4.72 -19.31
N MET A 579 -5.10 4.96 -18.01
CA MET A 579 -6.01 5.96 -17.46
C MET A 579 -5.67 7.36 -17.99
N ARG A 580 -4.39 7.75 -17.97
CA ARG A 580 -3.95 9.01 -18.57
C ARG A 580 -4.20 9.05 -20.06
N ARG A 581 -3.93 7.95 -20.78
CA ARG A 581 -4.23 7.82 -22.21
C ARG A 581 -5.72 8.03 -22.51
N ALA A 582 -6.61 7.38 -21.77
CA ALA A 582 -8.05 7.56 -21.91
C ALA A 582 -8.46 9.03 -21.69
N PHE A 583 -7.81 9.72 -20.76
CA PHE A 583 -8.07 11.15 -20.53
C PHE A 583 -7.59 12.03 -21.69
N VAL A 584 -6.46 11.69 -22.31
CA VAL A 584 -5.99 12.38 -23.52
C VAL A 584 -6.98 12.20 -24.68
N GLU A 585 -7.47 10.98 -24.89
CA GLU A 585 -8.48 10.67 -25.93
C GLU A 585 -9.79 11.45 -25.75
N LYS A 586 -10.05 11.95 -24.53
CA LYS A 586 -11.21 12.78 -24.17
C LYS A 586 -10.89 14.28 -24.08
N ASN A 587 -9.71 14.71 -24.52
CA ASN A 587 -9.23 16.09 -24.42
C ASN A 587 -9.18 16.63 -22.98
N LYS A 588 -9.01 15.74 -21.99
CA LYS A 588 -8.85 16.10 -20.57
C LYS A 588 -7.40 16.06 -20.10
N GLY A 589 -6.50 15.52 -20.91
CA GLY A 589 -5.07 15.59 -20.69
C GLY A 589 -4.28 15.61 -21.99
N PRO A 590 -2.93 15.65 -21.94
CA PRO A 590 -2.12 15.88 -20.74
C PRO A 590 -2.41 17.23 -20.08
N LEU A 591 -2.02 17.41 -18.81
CA LEU A 591 -2.24 18.70 -18.14
C LEU A 591 -1.57 19.87 -18.90
N PRO A 592 -2.11 21.10 -18.82
CA PRO A 592 -1.56 22.28 -19.49
C PRO A 592 -0.06 22.51 -19.24
N GLU A 593 0.43 22.21 -18.04
CA GLU A 593 1.83 22.34 -17.64
C GLU A 593 2.77 21.48 -18.50
N HIS A 594 2.26 20.41 -19.14
CA HIS A 594 3.04 19.56 -20.03
C HIS A 594 3.16 20.11 -21.46
N GLU A 595 2.38 21.10 -21.87
CA GLU A 595 2.28 21.55 -23.27
C GLU A 595 3.63 21.93 -23.87
N ASN A 596 4.46 22.66 -23.11
CA ASN A 596 5.79 23.08 -23.52
C ASN A 596 6.74 21.88 -23.74
N LEU A 597 6.63 20.84 -22.91
CA LEU A 597 7.38 19.60 -23.09
C LEU A 597 6.95 18.89 -24.38
N LEU A 598 5.64 18.79 -24.63
CA LEU A 598 5.09 18.10 -25.80
C LEU A 598 5.51 18.78 -27.10
N LYS A 599 5.34 20.10 -27.18
CA LYS A 599 5.81 20.94 -28.30
C LYS A 599 7.32 20.78 -28.50
N SER A 600 8.08 20.74 -27.42
CA SER A 600 9.53 20.55 -27.49
C SER A 600 9.92 19.21 -28.11
N ILE A 601 9.29 18.11 -27.71
CA ILE A 601 9.60 16.79 -28.27
C ILE A 601 9.26 16.75 -29.76
N LYS A 602 8.11 17.29 -30.15
CA LYS A 602 7.70 17.36 -31.57
C LYS A 602 8.67 18.15 -32.44
N ASN A 603 9.12 19.31 -31.95
CA ASN A 603 9.93 20.24 -32.74
C ASN A 603 11.44 19.93 -32.68
N TYR A 604 11.91 19.41 -31.54
CA TYR A 604 13.33 19.29 -31.24
C TYR A 604 13.81 17.88 -30.87
N ASP A 605 12.93 16.88 -30.83
CA ASP A 605 13.22 15.51 -30.36
C ASP A 605 13.81 15.46 -28.94
N ASN A 606 13.45 16.39 -28.06
CA ASN A 606 13.80 16.34 -26.63
C ASN A 606 12.82 17.19 -25.79
N PRO A 607 12.69 16.94 -24.48
CA PRO A 607 11.78 17.68 -23.61
C PRO A 607 12.35 19.02 -23.08
N LEU A 608 13.54 19.47 -23.50
CA LEU A 608 14.28 20.58 -22.87
C LEU A 608 14.38 21.85 -23.75
N GLN A 609 13.60 21.93 -24.84
CA GLN A 609 13.60 23.01 -25.84
C GLN A 609 14.98 23.30 -26.45
N GLN A 610 15.86 22.29 -26.50
CA GLN A 610 17.20 22.45 -27.05
C GLN A 610 17.27 22.05 -28.52
N PRO A 611 18.03 22.76 -29.37
CA PRO A 611 18.11 22.42 -30.78
C PRO A 611 18.82 21.07 -31.02
N ARG A 612 18.32 20.27 -31.97
CA ARG A 612 18.91 18.97 -32.38
C ARG A 612 20.40 19.06 -32.72
N SER A 613 20.81 20.17 -33.34
CA SER A 613 22.20 20.44 -33.72
C SER A 613 23.15 20.52 -32.52
N GLY A 614 22.62 20.75 -31.32
CA GLY A 614 23.37 20.85 -30.08
C GLY A 614 23.59 19.53 -29.34
N ARG A 615 22.97 18.42 -29.78
CA ARG A 615 22.93 17.16 -29.00
C ARG A 615 24.29 16.52 -28.78
N ASP A 616 25.23 16.71 -29.70
CA ASP A 616 26.59 16.15 -29.61
C ASP A 616 27.62 17.13 -29.03
N ARG A 617 27.19 18.32 -28.56
CA ARG A 617 28.12 19.35 -28.03
C ARG A 617 28.93 18.82 -26.86
N TRP A 618 28.28 18.05 -25.97
CA TRP A 618 28.92 17.46 -24.80
C TRP A 618 30.15 16.63 -25.21
N ALA A 619 30.07 15.80 -26.25
CA ALA A 619 31.16 14.90 -26.66
C ALA A 619 32.39 15.69 -27.14
N ARG A 620 32.16 16.80 -27.88
CA ARG A 620 33.23 17.69 -28.32
C ARG A 620 33.88 18.44 -27.15
N MET A 621 33.08 18.90 -26.20
CA MET A 621 33.59 19.54 -24.98
C MET A 621 34.40 18.57 -24.13
N ALA A 622 33.90 17.36 -23.92
CA ALA A 622 34.59 16.32 -23.16
C ALA A 622 35.97 16.02 -23.73
N LEU A 623 36.10 15.92 -25.07
CA LEU A 623 37.39 15.71 -25.72
C LEU A 623 38.30 16.93 -25.54
N LYS A 624 37.78 18.14 -25.73
CA LYS A 624 38.55 19.39 -25.57
C LYS A 624 39.08 19.54 -24.14
N GLU A 625 38.27 19.16 -23.16
CA GLU A 625 38.58 19.22 -21.72
C GLU A 625 39.36 17.98 -21.24
N LYS A 626 39.76 17.07 -22.13
CA LYS A 626 40.47 15.81 -21.81
C LYS A 626 39.74 14.94 -20.77
N ARG A 627 38.40 15.03 -20.75
CA ARG A 627 37.51 14.23 -19.88
C ARG A 627 37.26 12.82 -20.44
N ILE A 628 37.53 12.62 -21.73
CA ILE A 628 37.49 11.33 -22.44
C ILE A 628 38.83 11.13 -23.17
N LYS A 629 39.21 9.87 -23.42
CA LYS A 629 40.50 9.50 -24.03
C LYS A 629 40.54 9.87 -25.52
N ASP A 630 39.51 9.47 -26.25
CA ASP A 630 39.46 9.57 -27.71
C ASP A 630 38.16 10.18 -28.21
N LYS A 631 38.17 10.60 -29.47
CA LYS A 631 36.97 11.07 -30.16
C LYS A 631 35.95 9.93 -30.28
N ILE A 632 34.75 10.15 -29.75
CA ILE A 632 33.64 9.19 -29.85
C ILE A 632 33.19 9.03 -31.30
N GLN A 633 32.97 7.78 -31.72
CA GLN A 633 32.63 7.43 -33.10
C GLN A 633 31.15 7.67 -33.40
N ASP A 634 30.86 8.02 -34.66
CA ASP A 634 29.49 7.99 -35.20
C ASP A 634 29.14 6.53 -35.50
N ILE A 635 28.14 5.99 -34.79
CA ILE A 635 27.77 4.57 -34.86
C ILE A 635 27.43 4.12 -36.30
N VAL A 636 26.87 5.03 -37.10
CA VAL A 636 26.49 4.73 -38.50
C VAL A 636 27.73 4.55 -39.37
N LYS A 637 28.83 5.22 -39.03
CA LYS A 637 30.09 5.15 -39.77
C LYS A 637 30.98 4.02 -39.27
N SER A 638 31.05 3.81 -37.96
CA SER A 638 31.93 2.79 -37.36
C SER A 638 31.42 1.37 -37.51
N LYS A 639 30.09 1.19 -37.58
CA LYS A 639 29.43 -0.12 -37.51
C LYS A 639 29.74 -0.90 -36.22
N SER A 640 30.10 -0.19 -35.14
CA SER A 640 30.29 -0.80 -33.82
C SER A 640 29.01 -1.49 -33.36
N LYS A 641 29.13 -2.59 -32.60
CA LYS A 641 27.98 -3.37 -32.13
C LYS A 641 27.27 -2.79 -30.91
N VAL A 642 27.93 -1.87 -30.21
CA VAL A 642 27.41 -1.20 -29.01
C VAL A 642 27.06 0.26 -29.33
N LEU A 643 25.79 0.63 -29.17
CA LEU A 643 25.33 2.01 -29.19
C LEU A 643 25.21 2.51 -27.75
N TYR A 644 25.87 3.64 -27.44
CA TYR A 644 25.55 4.40 -26.24
C TYR A 644 24.42 5.39 -26.56
N HIS A 645 23.20 5.09 -26.09
CA HIS A 645 22.08 6.03 -26.08
C HIS A 645 22.23 6.99 -24.91
N VAL A 646 22.71 8.20 -25.23
CA VAL A 646 23.01 9.24 -24.23
C VAL A 646 21.72 9.76 -23.61
N GLY A 647 20.69 9.92 -24.43
CA GLY A 647 19.39 10.43 -24.02
C GLY A 647 19.39 11.95 -23.81
N CYS A 648 18.18 12.49 -23.61
CA CYS A 648 17.97 13.93 -23.60
C CYS A 648 18.64 14.63 -22.41
N ILE A 649 18.53 14.07 -21.20
CA ILE A 649 19.08 14.68 -19.99
C ILE A 649 20.61 14.71 -20.05
N GLY A 650 21.26 13.57 -20.33
CA GLY A 650 22.72 13.50 -20.44
C GLY A 650 23.30 14.35 -21.58
N SER A 651 22.54 14.57 -22.66
CA SER A 651 23.01 15.36 -23.81
C SER A 651 22.89 16.88 -23.60
N PHE A 652 21.94 17.34 -22.80
CA PHE A 652 21.53 18.75 -22.78
C PHE A 652 21.48 19.40 -21.39
N ASP A 653 21.22 18.64 -20.33
CA ASP A 653 21.13 19.21 -18.98
C ASP A 653 22.53 19.48 -18.44
N ALA A 654 22.84 20.77 -18.20
CA ALA A 654 24.16 21.19 -17.73
C ALA A 654 24.52 20.61 -16.35
N ASN A 655 23.53 20.27 -15.52
CA ASN A 655 23.73 19.69 -14.20
C ASN A 655 24.01 18.19 -14.24
N VAL A 656 23.79 17.52 -15.39
CA VAL A 656 23.85 16.05 -15.50
C VAL A 656 24.72 15.59 -16.68
N LYS A 657 25.38 16.52 -17.38
CA LYS A 657 26.33 16.25 -18.47
C LYS A 657 27.50 15.34 -18.06
N GLU A 658 27.85 15.34 -16.78
CA GLU A 658 28.91 14.49 -16.21
C GLU A 658 28.64 13.01 -16.45
N VAL A 659 27.37 12.59 -16.46
CA VAL A 659 26.97 11.20 -16.73
C VAL A 659 27.42 10.76 -18.13
N ALA A 660 27.26 11.62 -19.14
CA ALA A 660 27.67 11.31 -20.51
C ALA A 660 29.21 11.24 -20.64
N TYR A 661 29.92 12.13 -19.94
CA TYR A 661 31.39 12.15 -19.90
C TYR A 661 31.94 10.89 -19.25
N ASN A 662 31.47 10.59 -18.04
CA ASN A 662 31.96 9.49 -17.22
C ASN A 662 31.62 8.15 -17.87
N THR A 663 30.40 7.98 -18.38
CA THR A 663 30.02 6.76 -19.12
C THR A 663 30.95 6.54 -20.32
N SER A 664 31.19 7.57 -21.13
CA SER A 664 32.05 7.44 -22.32
C SER A 664 33.51 7.14 -21.95
N PHE A 665 34.04 7.79 -20.90
CA PHE A 665 35.39 7.53 -20.39
C PHE A 665 35.54 6.10 -19.89
N ILE A 666 34.55 5.57 -19.17
CA ILE A 666 34.58 4.19 -18.67
C ILE A 666 34.55 3.20 -19.84
N LEU A 667 33.67 3.40 -20.82
CA LEU A 667 33.59 2.52 -21.99
C LEU A 667 34.91 2.51 -22.78
N GLN A 668 35.57 3.67 -22.96
CA GLN A 668 36.89 3.75 -23.58
C GLN A 668 37.97 3.07 -22.72
N SER A 669 37.90 3.21 -21.40
CA SER A 669 38.85 2.59 -20.48
C SER A 669 38.74 1.07 -20.46
N ALA A 670 37.54 0.54 -20.63
CA ALA A 670 37.27 -0.89 -20.76
C ALA A 670 37.55 -1.47 -22.16
N GLY A 671 38.03 -0.65 -23.11
CA GLY A 671 38.27 -1.08 -24.49
C GLY A 671 37.00 -1.50 -25.24
N VAL A 672 35.84 -0.94 -24.87
CA VAL A 672 34.57 -1.23 -25.55
C VAL A 672 34.53 -0.51 -26.89
N ASP A 673 34.29 -1.24 -27.97
CA ASP A 673 33.99 -0.64 -29.27
C ASP A 673 32.53 -0.15 -29.30
N PHE A 674 32.35 1.16 -29.11
CA PHE A 674 31.04 1.81 -29.10
C PHE A 674 31.00 3.09 -29.93
N GLY A 675 29.78 3.47 -30.34
CA GLY A 675 29.50 4.75 -30.98
C GLY A 675 28.25 5.43 -30.42
N ILE A 676 28.02 6.67 -30.85
CA ILE A 676 26.81 7.45 -30.57
C ILE A 676 26.12 7.87 -31.87
N LEU A 677 24.83 8.18 -31.81
CA LEU A 677 24.08 8.76 -32.94
C LEU A 677 24.28 10.28 -33.09
N GLY A 678 24.83 10.95 -32.07
CA GLY A 678 25.06 12.39 -32.06
C GLY A 678 23.78 13.18 -32.38
N LYS A 679 23.84 14.06 -33.38
CA LYS A 679 22.69 14.89 -33.82
C LYS A 679 21.50 14.09 -34.35
N LYS A 680 21.69 12.81 -34.72
CA LYS A 680 20.63 11.93 -35.22
C LYS A 680 19.90 11.18 -34.10
N GLU A 681 20.38 11.25 -32.86
CA GLU A 681 19.72 10.57 -31.74
C GLU A 681 18.37 11.22 -31.44
N LEU A 682 17.33 10.39 -31.36
CA LEU A 682 15.96 10.81 -31.11
C LEU A 682 15.60 10.69 -29.61
N CYS A 683 14.50 11.31 -29.20
CA CYS A 683 13.93 11.09 -27.88
C CYS A 683 13.47 9.63 -27.74
N CYS A 684 13.71 9.01 -26.58
CA CYS A 684 13.18 7.67 -26.28
C CYS A 684 11.64 7.63 -26.16
N ALA A 685 10.97 8.79 -26.15
CA ALA A 685 9.53 8.99 -25.98
C ALA A 685 8.96 8.61 -24.60
N SER A 686 9.82 8.31 -23.61
CA SER A 686 9.39 7.90 -22.26
C SER A 686 8.40 8.89 -21.64
N THR A 687 8.66 10.19 -21.68
CA THR A 687 7.74 11.20 -21.09
C THR A 687 6.38 11.25 -21.80
N LEU A 688 6.32 11.05 -23.12
CA LEU A 688 5.06 11.01 -23.88
C LEU A 688 4.18 9.85 -23.40
N LYS A 689 4.76 8.65 -23.30
CA LYS A 689 4.08 7.45 -22.77
C LYS A 689 3.50 7.71 -21.38
N ARG A 690 4.32 8.22 -20.47
CA ARG A 690 3.93 8.38 -19.06
C ARG A 690 2.86 9.45 -18.87
N VAL A 691 2.77 10.47 -19.72
CA VAL A 691 1.68 11.47 -19.68
C VAL A 691 0.47 11.09 -20.54
N GLY A 692 0.48 9.93 -21.21
CA GLY A 692 -0.63 9.43 -22.01
C GLY A 692 -0.75 10.03 -23.42
N ASP A 693 0.25 10.80 -23.87
CA ASP A 693 0.23 11.53 -25.14
C ASP A 693 0.25 10.59 -26.37
N SER A 694 -0.48 10.96 -27.42
CA SER A 694 -0.65 10.15 -28.63
C SER A 694 0.48 10.17 -29.62
N GLU A 695 1.46 11.05 -29.48
CA GLU A 695 2.66 11.01 -30.30
C GLU A 695 3.66 9.96 -29.80
N PHE A 696 3.40 9.28 -28.68
CA PHE A 696 4.29 8.23 -28.17
C PHE A 696 4.59 7.17 -29.24
N GLU A 697 3.56 6.54 -29.81
CA GLU A 697 3.70 5.46 -30.78
C GLU A 697 4.52 5.91 -31.97
N LYS A 698 4.26 7.11 -32.49
CA LYS A 698 4.95 7.68 -33.65
C LYS A 698 6.44 7.95 -33.38
N VAL A 699 6.77 8.59 -32.24
CA VAL A 699 8.16 8.92 -31.91
C VAL A 699 8.96 7.67 -31.55
N ALA A 700 8.35 6.75 -30.80
CA ALA A 700 8.97 5.49 -30.41
C ALA A 700 9.19 4.56 -31.61
N SER A 701 8.20 4.39 -32.50
CA SER A 701 8.36 3.58 -33.72
C SER A 701 9.46 4.11 -34.63
N LYS A 702 9.52 5.44 -34.83
CA LYS A 702 10.62 6.05 -35.60
C LYS A 702 12.00 5.77 -34.99
N THR A 703 12.09 5.76 -33.67
CA THR A 703 13.34 5.45 -32.96
C THR A 703 13.69 3.97 -33.08
N LEU A 704 12.71 3.08 -32.92
CA LEU A 704 12.85 1.64 -33.09
C LEU A 704 13.33 1.29 -34.51
N GLU A 705 12.69 1.85 -35.54
CA GLU A 705 13.09 1.66 -36.94
C GLU A 705 14.53 2.11 -37.19
N LEU A 706 14.91 3.30 -36.70
CA LEU A 706 16.28 3.79 -36.81
C LEU A 706 17.27 2.81 -36.18
N TYR A 707 16.99 2.32 -34.98
CA TYR A 707 17.92 1.48 -34.22
C TYR A 707 18.04 0.09 -34.83
N ASN A 708 16.92 -0.46 -35.32
CA ASN A 708 16.91 -1.70 -36.08
C ASN A 708 17.66 -1.57 -37.42
N SER A 709 17.60 -0.41 -38.09
CA SER A 709 18.24 -0.19 -39.39
C SER A 709 19.78 -0.09 -39.33
N ILE A 710 20.34 0.37 -38.21
CA ILE A 710 21.79 0.55 -38.05
C ILE A 710 22.51 -0.74 -37.64
N GLY A 711 21.79 -1.81 -37.30
CA GLY A 711 22.36 -3.13 -37.03
C GLY A 711 23.16 -3.24 -35.73
N VAL A 712 22.81 -2.46 -34.71
CA VAL A 712 23.43 -2.52 -33.38
C VAL A 712 22.90 -3.72 -32.59
N GLU A 713 23.76 -4.39 -31.82
CA GLU A 713 23.39 -5.56 -31.02
C GLU A 713 23.00 -5.17 -29.59
N THR A 714 23.69 -4.20 -29.01
CA THR A 714 23.45 -3.73 -27.64
C THR A 714 23.26 -2.22 -27.62
N VAL A 715 22.21 -1.76 -26.93
CA VAL A 715 21.97 -0.34 -26.66
C VAL A 715 22.16 -0.10 -25.17
N VAL A 716 23.27 0.55 -24.81
CA VAL A 716 23.58 0.95 -23.44
C VAL A 716 22.98 2.32 -23.17
N THR A 717 22.33 2.51 -22.02
CA THR A 717 21.85 3.83 -21.60
C THR A 717 22.06 4.06 -20.10
N SER A 718 22.39 5.30 -19.73
CA SER A 718 22.53 5.71 -18.33
C SER A 718 21.22 6.20 -17.71
N CYS A 719 20.15 6.29 -18.50
CA CYS A 719 18.84 6.75 -18.04
C CYS A 719 17.90 5.58 -17.76
N SER A 720 17.50 5.41 -16.50
CA SER A 720 16.55 4.36 -16.12
C SER A 720 15.19 4.49 -16.83
N GLY A 721 14.76 5.72 -17.17
CA GLY A 721 13.55 5.96 -17.97
C GLY A 721 13.69 5.52 -19.44
N CYS A 722 14.83 5.81 -20.08
CA CYS A 722 15.11 5.29 -21.42
C CYS A 722 15.17 3.76 -21.40
N TYR A 723 15.87 3.18 -20.41
CA TYR A 723 16.00 1.74 -20.27
C TYR A 723 14.64 1.04 -20.14
N LYS A 724 13.78 1.50 -19.21
CA LYS A 724 12.42 0.97 -19.06
C LYS A 724 11.64 1.07 -20.37
N THR A 725 11.70 2.22 -21.05
CA THR A 725 10.91 2.42 -22.27
C THR A 725 11.38 1.54 -23.43
N PHE A 726 12.69 1.37 -23.62
CA PHE A 726 13.21 0.42 -24.61
C PHE A 726 12.89 -1.03 -24.26
N LYS A 727 12.86 -1.37 -22.98
CA LYS A 727 12.70 -2.76 -22.52
C LYS A 727 11.24 -3.21 -22.48
N ASP A 728 10.32 -2.33 -22.08
CA ASP A 728 8.93 -2.66 -21.82
C ASP A 728 7.99 -2.13 -22.90
N ASP A 729 8.19 -0.86 -23.32
CA ASP A 729 7.21 -0.17 -24.15
C ASP A 729 7.45 -0.41 -25.66
N TYR A 730 8.72 -0.52 -26.09
CA TYR A 730 9.07 -0.72 -27.51
C TYR A 730 8.64 -2.08 -28.08
N PRO A 731 8.72 -3.21 -27.34
CA PRO A 731 8.22 -4.50 -27.82
C PRO A 731 6.73 -4.51 -28.17
N LEU A 732 5.94 -3.57 -27.63
CA LEU A 732 4.52 -3.41 -27.95
C LEU A 732 4.29 -2.78 -29.34
N LEU A 733 5.32 -2.15 -29.92
CA LEU A 733 5.25 -1.45 -31.22
C LEU A 733 5.80 -2.27 -32.38
N GLY A 734 6.64 -3.27 -32.10
CA GLY A 734 7.26 -4.13 -33.11
C GLY A 734 8.47 -4.91 -32.60
N GLU A 735 9.13 -5.63 -33.51
CA GLU A 735 10.32 -6.41 -33.21
C GLU A 735 11.50 -5.50 -32.80
N VAL A 736 12.09 -5.78 -31.63
CA VAL A 736 13.29 -5.08 -31.14
C VAL A 736 14.52 -5.94 -31.45
N LYS A 737 15.36 -5.49 -32.41
CA LYS A 737 16.54 -6.25 -32.91
C LYS A 737 17.83 -6.00 -32.13
N PHE A 738 17.73 -5.30 -31.01
CA PHE A 738 18.85 -4.95 -30.14
C PHE A 738 18.52 -5.30 -28.68
N LYS A 739 19.53 -5.46 -27.84
CA LYS A 739 19.39 -5.66 -26.41
C LYS A 739 19.54 -4.31 -25.66
N PRO A 740 18.48 -3.75 -25.06
CA PRO A 740 18.62 -2.63 -24.15
C PRO A 740 19.33 -3.09 -22.87
N VAL A 741 20.33 -2.33 -22.41
CA VAL A 741 21.09 -2.60 -21.17
C VAL A 741 21.27 -1.29 -20.42
N HIS A 742 20.99 -1.28 -19.11
CA HIS A 742 21.30 -0.13 -18.28
C HIS A 742 22.80 -0.09 -17.96
N ILE A 743 23.40 1.10 -17.87
CA ILE A 743 24.85 1.23 -17.64
C ILE A 743 25.34 0.43 -16.44
N VAL A 744 24.59 0.37 -15.34
CA VAL A 744 25.00 -0.38 -14.13
C VAL A 744 25.15 -1.89 -14.37
N GLU A 745 24.27 -2.50 -15.18
CA GLU A 745 24.36 -3.92 -15.55
C GLU A 745 25.55 -4.14 -16.48
N PHE A 746 25.80 -3.16 -17.37
CA PHE A 746 26.94 -3.21 -18.28
C PHE A 746 28.27 -3.07 -17.54
N LEU A 747 28.33 -2.18 -16.54
CA LEU A 747 29.51 -2.00 -15.67
C LEU A 747 29.80 -3.26 -14.86
N GLU A 748 28.77 -3.85 -14.26
CA GLU A 748 28.92 -5.13 -13.55
C GLU A 748 29.53 -6.20 -14.47
N LYS A 749 29.00 -6.32 -15.70
CA LYS A 749 29.57 -7.24 -16.70
C LYS A 749 31.04 -6.94 -16.98
N LEU A 750 31.42 -5.68 -17.18
CA LEU A 750 32.81 -5.30 -17.47
C LEU A 750 33.77 -5.58 -16.30
N ILE A 751 33.31 -5.38 -15.06
CA ILE A 751 34.08 -5.72 -13.85
C ILE A 751 34.30 -7.23 -13.78
N ASN A 752 33.24 -8.03 -13.98
CA ASN A 752 33.33 -9.48 -13.95
C ASN A 752 34.23 -10.05 -15.08
N GLU A 753 34.31 -9.36 -16.22
CA GLU A 753 35.21 -9.69 -17.33
C GLU A 753 36.65 -9.22 -17.10
N GLY A 754 36.95 -8.55 -15.98
CA GLY A 754 38.29 -8.01 -15.69
C GLY A 754 38.71 -6.85 -16.60
N LYS A 755 37.75 -6.18 -17.26
CA LYS A 755 38.03 -5.06 -18.18
C LYS A 755 38.16 -3.71 -17.49
N LEU A 756 37.78 -3.63 -16.21
CA LEU A 756 37.89 -2.41 -15.40
C LEU A 756 38.88 -2.66 -14.27
N GLU A 757 40.05 -2.05 -14.38
CA GLU A 757 41.07 -2.05 -13.34
C GLU A 757 40.98 -0.73 -12.56
N PHE A 758 40.59 -0.81 -11.29
CA PHE A 758 40.53 0.35 -10.40
C PHE A 758 41.94 0.71 -9.93
N LYS A 759 42.41 1.89 -10.35
CA LYS A 759 43.77 2.39 -10.10
C LYS A 759 43.88 3.20 -8.81
N LYS A 760 42.74 3.60 -8.25
CA LYS A 760 42.65 4.50 -7.10
C LYS A 760 41.70 3.95 -6.04
N GLU A 761 42.15 4.03 -4.79
CA GLU A 761 41.31 3.85 -3.62
C GLU A 761 40.53 5.15 -3.33
N LEU A 762 39.23 5.05 -3.11
CA LEU A 762 38.35 6.19 -2.84
C LEU A 762 37.83 6.11 -1.40
N ASP A 763 38.47 6.83 -0.48
CA ASP A 763 37.97 6.96 0.91
C ASP A 763 36.69 7.81 0.94
N MET A 764 35.53 7.14 0.82
CA MET A 764 34.23 7.79 0.83
C MET A 764 33.15 6.88 1.41
N THR A 765 32.29 7.45 2.25
CA THR A 765 31.09 6.77 2.73
C THR A 765 29.89 7.22 1.90
N ILE A 766 29.22 6.25 1.27
CA ILE A 766 28.13 6.52 0.33
C ILE A 766 26.86 5.78 0.75
N THR A 767 25.71 6.32 0.35
CA THR A 767 24.44 5.60 0.36
C THR A 767 23.81 5.59 -1.03
N TYR A 768 22.97 4.59 -1.33
CA TYR A 768 22.42 4.40 -2.68
C TYR A 768 20.91 4.66 -2.74
N HIS A 769 20.49 5.50 -3.68
CA HIS A 769 19.09 5.68 -4.06
C HIS A 769 18.73 4.78 -5.23
N ASP A 770 17.90 3.76 -4.95
CA ASP A 770 17.31 2.88 -5.95
C ASP A 770 16.29 3.64 -6.83
N PRO A 771 16.58 3.90 -8.13
CA PRO A 771 15.65 4.54 -9.05
C PRO A 771 14.46 3.62 -9.32
N CYS A 772 13.23 4.13 -9.28
CA CYS A 772 12.05 3.26 -9.42
C CYS A 772 12.04 2.47 -10.73
N HIS A 773 12.30 3.12 -11.88
CA HIS A 773 12.31 2.46 -13.19
C HIS A 773 13.40 1.37 -13.34
N LEU A 774 14.45 1.41 -12.52
CA LEU A 774 15.49 0.38 -12.49
C LEU A 774 15.18 -0.70 -11.45
N GLY A 775 14.82 -0.28 -10.23
CA GLY A 775 14.45 -1.13 -9.12
C GLY A 775 13.05 -1.73 -9.27
N ARG A 776 12.00 -1.08 -8.76
CA ARG A 776 10.63 -1.63 -8.73
C ARG A 776 10.09 -2.09 -10.08
N HIS A 777 10.46 -1.45 -11.19
CA HIS A 777 9.97 -1.83 -12.51
C HIS A 777 10.74 -2.99 -13.16
N ARG A 778 12.05 -3.10 -12.92
CA ARG A 778 12.92 -4.08 -13.62
C ARG A 778 13.67 -5.04 -12.70
N LYS A 779 13.46 -4.92 -11.39
CA LYS A 779 14.07 -5.68 -10.30
C LYS A 779 15.60 -5.65 -10.29
N ILE A 780 16.19 -4.56 -10.77
CA ILE A 780 17.65 -4.34 -10.76
C ILE A 780 18.02 -3.58 -9.49
N PHE A 781 18.39 -4.33 -8.45
CA PHE A 781 18.79 -3.81 -7.15
C PHE A 781 20.25 -4.11 -6.83
N GLU A 782 20.70 -5.34 -7.08
CA GLU A 782 22.05 -5.77 -6.72
C GLU A 782 23.17 -5.31 -7.67
N PRO A 783 22.97 -5.22 -9.01
CA PRO A 783 24.00 -4.72 -9.92
C PRO A 783 24.67 -3.40 -9.49
N PRO A 784 23.94 -2.32 -9.13
CA PRO A 784 24.60 -1.09 -8.68
C PRO A 784 25.41 -1.28 -7.39
N ARG A 785 24.96 -2.13 -6.47
CA ARG A 785 25.67 -2.43 -5.21
C ARG A 785 26.96 -3.19 -5.46
N ARG A 786 26.93 -4.19 -6.34
CA ARG A 786 28.12 -4.95 -6.73
C ARG A 786 29.15 -4.07 -7.44
N VAL A 787 28.71 -3.16 -8.30
CA VAL A 787 29.60 -2.18 -8.94
C VAL A 787 30.28 -1.28 -7.90
N LEU A 788 29.50 -0.72 -6.96
CA LEU A 788 30.04 0.18 -5.93
C LEU A 788 31.00 -0.54 -4.97
N ASN A 789 30.64 -1.75 -4.52
CA ASN A 789 31.47 -2.55 -3.59
C ASN A 789 32.75 -3.10 -4.23
N ALA A 790 32.83 -3.14 -5.57
CA ALA A 790 34.05 -3.56 -6.26
C ALA A 790 35.16 -2.49 -6.24
N ILE A 791 34.82 -1.24 -5.91
CA ILE A 791 35.76 -0.11 -5.90
C ILE A 791 36.49 -0.07 -4.55
N PRO A 792 37.83 -0.16 -4.52
CA PRO A 792 38.58 -0.07 -3.27
C PRO A 792 38.32 1.24 -2.52
N GLY A 793 38.18 1.17 -1.19
CA GLY A 793 37.97 2.32 -0.30
C GLY A 793 36.52 2.79 -0.16
N VAL A 794 35.63 2.42 -1.09
CA VAL A 794 34.22 2.86 -1.04
C VAL A 794 33.46 2.08 0.03
N LYS A 795 32.87 2.80 0.99
CA LYS A 795 32.01 2.22 2.03
C LYS A 795 30.54 2.50 1.73
N LEU A 796 29.80 1.49 1.29
CA LEU A 796 28.36 1.58 1.08
C LEU A 796 27.59 1.33 2.39
N VAL A 797 26.78 2.31 2.82
CA VAL A 797 25.82 2.20 3.91
C VAL A 797 24.39 2.36 3.38
N GLU A 798 23.51 1.41 3.66
CA GLU A 798 22.14 1.43 3.14
C GLU A 798 21.23 2.30 4.00
N MET A 799 20.35 3.07 3.34
CA MET A 799 19.18 3.64 3.99
C MET A 799 18.25 2.52 4.45
N GLU A 800 17.51 2.72 5.55
CA GLU A 800 16.50 1.77 6.02
C GLU A 800 15.50 1.40 4.89
N ARG A 801 15.06 2.42 4.16
CA ARG A 801 14.20 2.28 2.98
C ARG A 801 15.05 2.15 1.71
N ASN A 802 15.40 0.92 1.36
CA ASN A 802 16.14 0.57 0.15
C ASN A 802 15.37 -0.44 -0.72
N ARG A 803 15.91 -0.74 -1.91
CA ARG A 803 15.35 -1.69 -2.89
C ARG A 803 13.88 -1.40 -3.22
N GLU A 804 12.99 -2.39 -3.15
CA GLU A 804 11.55 -2.25 -3.38
C GLU A 804 10.90 -1.22 -2.45
N ASN A 805 11.46 -1.03 -1.25
CA ASN A 805 10.98 -0.09 -0.24
C ASN A 805 11.53 1.33 -0.40
N SER A 806 12.40 1.59 -1.38
CA SER A 806 13.00 2.91 -1.64
C SER A 806 11.93 3.99 -1.88
N ARG A 807 12.04 5.13 -1.17
CA ARG A 807 11.16 6.29 -1.39
C ARG A 807 11.37 6.88 -2.79
N CYS A 808 10.31 7.44 -3.36
CA CYS A 808 10.37 8.11 -4.66
C CYS A 808 11.16 9.43 -4.56
N CYS A 809 11.91 9.78 -5.60
CA CYS A 809 12.52 11.12 -5.76
C CYS A 809 11.54 12.17 -6.31
N GLY A 810 10.34 11.75 -6.72
CA GLY A 810 9.28 12.60 -7.29
C GLY A 810 9.48 13.02 -8.76
N ALA A 811 10.56 12.59 -9.43
CA ALA A 811 10.90 13.08 -10.77
C ALA A 811 10.14 12.41 -11.94
N GLY A 812 9.55 11.23 -11.72
CA GLY A 812 8.93 10.40 -12.77
C GLY A 812 7.52 10.84 -13.21
N GLY A 813 6.97 10.18 -14.22
CA GLY A 813 5.55 10.29 -14.58
C GLY A 813 5.09 11.64 -15.16
N GLY A 814 6.00 12.54 -15.55
CA GLY A 814 5.67 13.94 -15.88
C GLY A 814 5.44 14.83 -14.64
N PHE A 815 5.48 14.24 -13.44
CA PHE A 815 5.09 14.88 -12.19
C PHE A 815 5.93 16.10 -11.84
N ARG A 816 7.26 16.05 -12.02
CA ARG A 816 8.14 17.18 -11.72
C ARG A 816 7.79 18.45 -12.51
N ILE A 817 7.26 18.30 -13.72
CA ILE A 817 6.94 19.42 -14.59
C ILE A 817 5.62 20.07 -14.16
N ALA A 818 4.61 19.25 -13.87
CA ALA A 818 3.31 19.74 -13.42
C ALA A 818 3.28 20.19 -11.95
N PHE A 819 4.08 19.56 -11.08
CA PHE A 819 4.04 19.76 -9.63
C PHE A 819 5.45 19.89 -9.01
N PRO A 820 6.26 20.88 -9.42
CA PRO A 820 7.64 21.04 -8.96
C PRO A 820 7.74 21.20 -7.43
N ASP A 821 6.83 21.96 -6.81
CA ASP A 821 6.85 22.20 -5.36
C ASP A 821 6.59 20.91 -4.56
N VAL A 822 5.65 20.08 -5.02
CA VAL A 822 5.37 18.80 -4.38
C VAL A 822 6.53 17.83 -4.60
N GLN A 823 7.14 17.83 -5.79
CA GLN A 823 8.31 17.01 -6.08
C GLN A 823 9.46 17.35 -5.14
N ALA A 824 9.71 18.64 -4.89
CA ALA A 824 10.76 19.09 -3.96
C ALA A 824 10.53 18.52 -2.56
N ARG A 825 9.31 18.62 -2.01
CA ARG A 825 9.00 18.06 -0.68
C ARG A 825 9.16 16.54 -0.59
N ILE A 826 8.74 15.81 -1.63
CA ILE A 826 8.98 14.36 -1.76
C ILE A 826 10.49 14.06 -1.68
N ALA A 827 11.29 14.79 -2.45
CA ALA A 827 12.74 14.58 -2.50
C ALA A 827 13.44 14.94 -1.17
N VAL A 828 12.98 15.97 -0.44
CA VAL A 828 13.49 16.32 0.89
C VAL A 828 13.39 15.14 1.87
N LYS A 829 12.29 14.38 1.85
CA LYS A 829 12.18 13.19 2.69
C LYS A 829 13.21 12.12 2.35
N ARG A 830 13.55 11.98 1.07
CA ARG A 830 14.63 11.04 0.67
C ARG A 830 16.02 11.54 1.09
N VAL A 831 16.25 12.85 1.08
CA VAL A 831 17.49 13.43 1.62
C VAL A 831 17.61 13.12 3.11
N LYS A 832 16.53 13.27 3.88
CA LYS A 832 16.51 12.90 5.31
C LYS A 832 16.81 11.41 5.56
N ASP A 833 16.18 10.51 4.78
CA ASP A 833 16.51 9.08 4.87
C ASP A 833 18.03 8.84 4.70
N ALA A 834 18.68 9.58 3.79
CA ALA A 834 20.12 9.47 3.53
C ALA A 834 20.97 10.08 4.64
N GLU A 835 20.55 11.21 5.22
CA GLU A 835 21.24 11.85 6.36
C GLU A 835 21.29 10.93 7.58
N GLU A 836 20.21 10.17 7.84
CA GLU A 836 20.13 9.19 8.93
C GLU A 836 21.20 8.08 8.83
N THR A 837 21.77 7.84 7.64
CA THR A 837 22.83 6.84 7.44
C THR A 837 24.22 7.33 7.86
N GLY A 838 24.41 8.65 7.98
CA GLY A 838 25.72 9.27 8.19
C GLY A 838 26.64 9.24 6.97
N ALA A 839 26.14 8.95 5.76
CA ALA A 839 26.92 9.02 4.53
C ALA A 839 27.27 10.45 4.12
N ASP A 840 28.37 10.62 3.39
CA ASP A 840 28.78 11.91 2.80
C ASP A 840 28.12 12.14 1.43
N TYR A 841 27.79 11.05 0.74
CA TYR A 841 27.26 11.08 -0.63
C TYR A 841 25.99 10.24 -0.77
N ILE A 842 25.05 10.76 -1.54
CA ILE A 842 23.92 9.99 -2.06
C ILE A 842 24.15 9.69 -3.54
N VAL A 843 24.14 8.41 -3.88
CA VAL A 843 24.49 7.89 -5.20
C VAL A 843 23.26 7.36 -5.90
N SER A 844 23.13 7.61 -7.20
CA SER A 844 22.05 7.02 -8.01
C SER A 844 22.55 6.63 -9.39
N GLY A 845 21.93 5.59 -9.97
CA GLY A 845 22.10 5.22 -11.38
C GLY A 845 21.10 5.89 -12.32
N CYS A 846 20.50 7.02 -11.96
CA CYS A 846 19.47 7.67 -12.77
C CYS A 846 19.63 9.20 -12.84
N PRO A 847 19.89 9.78 -14.02
CA PRO A 847 19.94 11.21 -14.28
C PRO A 847 18.71 11.99 -13.80
N PHE A 848 17.51 11.42 -13.91
CA PHE A 848 16.28 12.08 -13.43
C PHE A 848 16.23 12.14 -11.90
N CYS A 849 16.65 11.07 -11.23
CA CYS A 849 16.70 11.04 -9.77
C CYS A 849 17.77 11.99 -9.25
N TYR A 850 18.95 12.01 -9.89
CA TYR A 850 20.02 12.96 -9.61
C TYR A 850 19.50 14.40 -9.59
N ALA A 851 18.87 14.86 -10.68
CA ALA A 851 18.41 16.24 -10.77
C ALA A 851 17.35 16.59 -9.71
N GLY A 852 16.44 15.65 -9.40
CA GLY A 852 15.40 15.85 -8.39
C GLY A 852 15.96 15.92 -6.96
N ILE A 853 16.89 15.03 -6.61
CA ILE A 853 17.50 14.95 -5.28
C ILE A 853 18.49 16.10 -5.07
N GLN A 854 19.31 16.45 -6.08
CA GLN A 854 20.24 17.57 -5.99
C GLN A 854 19.51 18.89 -5.67
N THR A 855 18.32 19.10 -6.26
CA THR A 855 17.48 20.26 -5.94
C THR A 855 17.08 20.29 -4.46
N ALA A 856 16.74 19.13 -3.89
CA ALA A 856 16.36 19.00 -2.48
C ALA A 856 17.55 19.14 -1.51
N ILE A 857 18.74 18.64 -1.87
CA ILE A 857 19.97 18.86 -1.11
C ILE A 857 20.24 20.37 -1.02
N SER A 858 20.22 21.06 -2.16
CA SER A 858 20.47 22.50 -2.22
C SER A 858 19.43 23.31 -1.42
N SER A 859 18.15 22.95 -1.49
CA SER A 859 17.09 23.69 -0.79
C SER A 859 17.06 23.47 0.72
N THR A 860 17.56 22.33 1.20
CA THR A 860 17.63 22.00 2.64
C THR A 860 18.93 22.45 3.30
N GLY A 861 19.94 22.84 2.50
CA GLY A 861 21.28 23.11 3.01
C GLY A 861 21.98 21.86 3.55
N SER A 862 21.56 20.67 3.09
CA SER A 862 22.17 19.40 3.49
C SER A 862 23.65 19.36 3.10
N LYS A 863 24.46 18.70 3.93
CA LYS A 863 25.89 18.47 3.67
C LYS A 863 26.14 17.33 2.67
N LEU A 864 25.12 16.52 2.39
CA LEU A 864 25.19 15.44 1.42
C LEU A 864 25.55 15.97 0.04
N LYS A 865 26.33 15.19 -0.72
CA LYS A 865 26.62 15.48 -2.13
C LYS A 865 25.96 14.45 -3.02
N MET A 866 25.26 14.90 -4.05
CA MET A 866 24.69 13.99 -5.05
C MET A 866 25.79 13.54 -6.01
N MET A 867 25.89 12.24 -6.28
CA MET A 867 26.76 11.69 -7.31
C MET A 867 26.01 10.70 -8.20
N ASP A 868 26.36 10.68 -9.48
CA ASP A 868 25.97 9.57 -10.35
C ASP A 868 26.93 8.40 -10.12
N LEU A 869 26.42 7.16 -10.19
CA LEU A 869 27.23 5.96 -10.00
C LEU A 869 28.43 5.91 -10.98
N THR A 870 28.27 6.39 -12.21
CA THR A 870 29.35 6.42 -13.21
C THR A 870 30.46 7.41 -12.84
N GLU A 871 30.17 8.43 -12.03
CA GLU A 871 31.18 9.38 -11.57
C GLU A 871 32.18 8.72 -10.63
N ILE A 872 31.70 7.92 -9.68
CA ILE A 872 32.54 7.18 -8.73
C ILE A 872 33.41 6.16 -9.48
N VAL A 873 32.81 5.41 -10.41
CA VAL A 873 33.56 4.45 -11.24
C VAL A 873 34.63 5.17 -12.07
N ALA A 874 34.31 6.31 -12.69
CA ALA A 874 35.28 7.07 -13.47
C ALA A 874 36.41 7.64 -12.61
N MET A 875 36.12 8.08 -11.37
CA MET A 875 37.14 8.53 -10.41
C MET A 875 38.13 7.43 -10.04
N ALA A 876 37.66 6.20 -9.85
CA ALA A 876 38.50 5.05 -9.50
C ALA A 876 39.40 4.56 -10.65
N LEU A 877 39.08 4.89 -11.90
CA LEU A 877 39.84 4.49 -13.10
C LEU A 877 40.94 5.47 -13.50
N LYS A 878 40.95 6.69 -12.96
CA LYS A 878 41.98 7.70 -13.26
C LYS A 878 43.25 7.43 -12.44
N GLU A 879 44.41 7.65 -13.04
CA GLU A 879 45.71 7.66 -12.35
C GLU A 879 45.82 8.92 -11.46
N GLU A 880 46.61 8.86 -10.38
CA GLU A 880 46.94 10.05 -9.58
C GLU A 880 47.68 11.07 -10.45
N GLU A 881 47.29 12.35 -10.36
CA GLU A 881 48.04 13.47 -10.96
C GLU A 881 49.33 13.75 -10.19
#